data_AF-A0A953A468-F1
#
_entry.id   AF-A0A953A468-F1
#
_cell.length_a   1.000
_cell.length_b   1.000
_cell.length_c   1.000
_cell.angle_alpha   90.00
_cell.angle_beta   90.00
_cell.angle_gamma   90.00
#
_symmetry.space_group_name_H-M   'P 1'
#
loop_
_entity.id
_entity.type
_entity.pdbx_description
1 polymer ?
#
loop_
_entity_poly.entity_id
_entity_poly.type
_entity_poly.pdbx_seq_one_letter_code
_entity_poly.pdbx_strand_id
1 'polypeptide(L)'
;MNNPCVIASAGGRFRPAFAWLSALTMLALLTTTTSAWAANIFTLNQKFDSLATDSTPGSPWSVVSTGGGSVLVKEELNAHDKSVRIQKLLTSGTSSLSTALGSLSGRVVFEARVMARETAGFRAVPYVYNSGGATVASVAFQDGNIRAYVGATSTAVQSFAINVWYHLRLVIDTNTDQFDLYVDGAQRLSKAALRSATTNVAALSYFMDGTNTGTFYVDTVRVYTEPSTVLAERFDTLAPDATPASPWTVVSTGGGSVSVKTVPFADDKSVRVQKLNPSGTSSLATTFADQSGRVVFEADVMARETAGARALPYIYNSGGTTVASVLFEDGNIKAYVGGTKTTVQAFEPDVWYRVRVVVDTGTDEFDLYVDGVRKMNDQPLRAATASVNKVSFFMDGTNTGTFYVDGVRIYNEATFIGAAPTPVYDVRSYGATGNGSTNDTTAIQNAINACAGTGGSVLLTAGTYRTGTLTLGSNMTFFIDPTATLLGSANAADYPAQTSGTGNTQVSKNCKRALLYVPSRSQVRIDGGGAIDGQGDSFGGAEGDRPMLIWSVLSNNVAIQNLYLKKGAVWSLVSMESDQVLISNINLQSNNITHDGIDVVDGADIIVQNCQVRSGDDAMCLKTGVRRGIDTMTIRDSVFGGDGTSGGSNGIKFGTATYGGFYALDIHDNYVKDVQYAAMALESREGADVDQIRFRRVEFANVGSAFFVYLAQQATTHPVGDVPKLGSMNAVSFTDITGWTTNWPNSPHQAALITGHIYNGTTYKITNLAFTNTNVLFEGGRTSVPGTPPEATPGQYPESNMFGDLPPWAYYLRHVNGVTFSGCSSTLVNSDVRSKLVTSDVTGLVGTP
;
A
#
# COMPACT_ATOMS: atom_id res chain seq x y z
N MET A 1 48.62 -36.37 20.35
CA MET A 1 49.05 -37.71 20.79
C MET A 1 48.52 -37.94 22.21
N ASN A 2 47.69 -38.97 22.35
CA ASN A 2 47.34 -39.75 23.55
C ASN A 2 46.90 -39.06 24.86
N ASN A 3 45.57 -39.09 25.06
CA ASN A 3 44.84 -39.50 26.28
C ASN A 3 45.49 -40.73 27.00
N PRO A 4 45.11 -41.17 28.25
CA PRO A 4 43.84 -40.96 28.97
C PRO A 4 43.88 -40.95 30.54
N CYS A 5 42.67 -40.84 31.14
CA CYS A 5 42.09 -41.54 32.33
C CYS A 5 42.93 -41.82 33.60
N VAL A 6 42.31 -41.63 34.78
CA VAL A 6 41.79 -42.73 35.65
C VAL A 6 40.75 -42.20 36.66
N ILE A 7 39.74 -43.03 36.89
CA ILE A 7 38.55 -42.93 37.75
C ILE A 7 38.87 -43.38 39.19
N ALA A 8 38.23 -42.80 40.21
CA ALA A 8 37.93 -43.52 41.46
C ALA A 8 36.68 -43.00 42.17
N SER A 9 35.88 -43.96 42.63
CA SER A 9 34.55 -43.95 43.22
C SER A 9 34.49 -43.64 44.73
N ALA A 10 33.35 -43.15 45.24
CA ALA A 10 32.43 -43.92 46.12
C ALA A 10 31.48 -43.04 46.96
N GLY A 11 30.18 -43.41 46.96
CA GLY A 11 29.38 -43.58 48.19
C GLY A 11 28.39 -42.49 48.64
N GLY A 12 27.08 -42.83 48.63
CA GLY A 12 26.23 -42.58 49.82
C GLY A 12 25.04 -41.61 49.76
N ARG A 13 23.91 -42.07 49.18
CA ARG A 13 22.46 -41.84 49.48
C ARG A 13 22.01 -40.63 50.36
N PHE A 14 21.07 -39.83 49.85
CA PHE A 14 19.69 -39.59 50.35
C PHE A 14 18.90 -38.68 49.35
N ARG A 15 17.61 -38.94 49.12
CA ARG A 15 16.65 -38.21 48.24
C ARG A 15 15.78 -37.24 49.07
N PRO A 16 14.87 -36.40 48.50
CA PRO A 16 14.88 -35.62 47.25
C PRO A 16 14.49 -34.12 47.48
N ALA A 17 14.79 -33.22 46.54
CA ALA A 17 14.04 -31.95 46.43
C ALA A 17 14.06 -31.43 44.98
N PHE A 18 12.87 -31.22 44.45
CA PHE A 18 12.58 -30.58 43.17
C PHE A 18 13.08 -29.14 43.15
N ALA A 19 13.78 -28.73 42.09
CA ALA A 19 13.68 -27.39 41.51
C ALA A 19 14.31 -27.38 40.11
N TRP A 20 13.55 -26.85 39.16
CA TRP A 20 13.88 -26.69 37.76
C TRP A 20 15.01 -25.68 37.56
N LEU A 21 16.02 -26.05 36.78
CA LEU A 21 16.93 -25.10 36.13
C LEU A 21 17.30 -25.67 34.75
N SER A 22 16.82 -25.03 33.70
CA SER A 22 17.37 -25.20 32.36
C SER A 22 17.27 -23.87 31.63
N ALA A 23 18.28 -23.04 31.86
CA ALA A 23 18.66 -21.95 31.00
C ALA A 23 19.83 -22.40 30.11
N LEU A 24 19.86 -21.84 28.91
CA LEU A 24 20.96 -21.78 27.95
C LEU A 24 21.42 -23.05 27.23
N THR A 25 21.21 -23.03 25.91
CA THR A 25 22.28 -23.27 24.93
C THR A 25 21.90 -22.56 23.63
N MET A 26 22.12 -21.24 23.57
CA MET A 26 22.22 -20.50 22.30
C MET A 26 23.68 -20.11 22.17
N LEU A 27 24.43 -20.93 21.41
CA LEU A 27 25.86 -20.79 21.22
C LEU A 27 26.13 -19.68 20.19
N ALA A 28 27.07 -18.81 20.53
CA ALA A 28 27.49 -17.62 19.79
C ALA A 28 27.84 -17.90 18.33
N LEU A 29 27.31 -17.07 17.42
CA LEU A 29 27.89 -16.82 16.10
C LEU A 29 28.37 -15.37 16.02
N LEU A 30 29.50 -15.22 15.32
CA LEU A 30 30.43 -14.11 15.37
C LEU A 30 29.85 -12.75 14.96
N THR A 31 30.37 -11.73 15.64
CA THR A 31 30.31 -10.31 15.30
C THR A 31 31.09 -10.01 14.02
N THR A 32 30.38 -9.55 12.99
CA THR A 32 30.93 -8.57 12.05
C THR A 32 29.93 -7.42 11.99
N THR A 33 30.32 -6.26 12.49
CA THR A 33 29.57 -5.01 12.35
C THR A 33 29.78 -4.50 10.92
N THR A 34 29.02 -5.05 9.98
CA THR A 34 28.74 -4.36 8.72
C THR A 34 27.57 -3.41 8.96
N SER A 35 27.70 -2.19 8.43
CA SER A 35 26.66 -1.16 8.46
C SER A 35 25.29 -1.72 8.07
N ALA A 36 24.29 -1.46 8.92
CA ALA A 36 22.95 -2.07 8.92
C ALA A 36 22.04 -1.74 7.72
N TRP A 37 22.59 -1.44 6.54
CA TRP A 37 21.81 -1.01 5.36
C TRP A 37 21.99 -1.91 4.11
N ALA A 38 22.67 -3.05 4.23
CA ALA A 38 22.84 -4.01 3.13
C ALA A 38 21.82 -5.18 3.14
N ALA A 39 20.71 -5.08 3.89
CA ALA A 39 19.78 -6.20 4.05
C ALA A 39 18.67 -6.21 2.98
N ASN A 40 18.27 -7.41 2.58
CA ASN A 40 17.07 -7.72 1.80
C ASN A 40 15.89 -6.80 2.16
N ILE A 41 15.04 -6.43 1.19
CA ILE A 41 13.79 -5.67 1.45
C ILE A 41 12.99 -6.34 2.56
N PHE A 42 12.91 -7.67 2.47
CA PHE A 42 12.36 -8.55 3.50
C PHE A 42 13.49 -9.30 4.20
N THR A 43 13.64 -9.12 5.51
CA THR A 43 14.46 -10.00 6.35
C THR A 43 13.95 -11.44 6.31
N LEU A 44 12.63 -11.62 6.21
CA LEU A 44 11.96 -12.90 6.02
C LEU A 44 10.74 -12.70 5.11
N ASN A 45 10.53 -13.61 4.17
CA ASN A 45 9.31 -13.67 3.35
C ASN A 45 9.01 -15.14 2.99
N GLN A 46 7.95 -15.71 3.54
CA GLN A 46 7.67 -17.15 3.44
C GLN A 46 6.18 -17.45 3.23
N LYS A 47 5.86 -18.13 2.13
CA LYS A 47 4.51 -18.63 1.79
C LYS A 47 4.30 -20.14 1.91
N PHE A 48 5.35 -20.91 2.13
CA PHE A 48 5.29 -22.38 2.29
C PHE A 48 4.71 -23.20 1.10
N ASP A 49 4.11 -22.58 0.07
CA ASP A 49 3.50 -23.24 -1.10
C ASP A 49 4.42 -24.20 -1.86
N SER A 50 5.70 -23.85 -1.94
CA SER A 50 6.72 -24.65 -2.63
C SER A 50 7.11 -25.91 -1.84
N LEU A 51 6.66 -26.05 -0.59
CA LEU A 51 6.99 -27.19 0.26
C LEU A 51 6.04 -28.37 0.01
N ALA A 52 6.53 -29.57 0.28
CA ALA A 52 5.71 -30.77 0.13
C ALA A 52 4.62 -30.81 1.20
N THR A 53 3.42 -31.21 0.82
CA THR A 53 2.34 -31.48 1.78
C THR A 53 2.81 -32.52 2.80
N ASP A 54 2.49 -32.28 4.07
CA ASP A 54 2.91 -33.08 5.23
C ASP A 54 4.41 -33.04 5.56
N SER A 55 5.19 -32.15 4.94
CA SER A 55 6.56 -31.88 5.38
C SER A 55 6.60 -30.93 6.58
N THR A 56 7.72 -30.93 7.30
CA THR A 56 8.07 -29.80 8.19
C THR A 56 8.60 -28.65 7.33
N PRO A 57 8.46 -27.37 7.77
CA PRO A 57 8.89 -26.23 6.95
C PRO A 57 10.39 -26.13 6.62
N GLY A 58 11.25 -26.78 7.40
CA GLY A 58 12.71 -26.73 7.21
C GLY A 58 13.33 -25.34 7.48
N SER A 59 14.63 -25.18 7.23
CA SER A 59 15.34 -23.89 7.39
C SER A 59 14.68 -22.77 6.58
N PRO A 60 14.53 -21.54 7.12
CA PRO A 60 15.10 -21.01 8.37
C PRO A 60 14.28 -21.31 9.63
N TRP A 61 13.28 -22.20 9.55
CA TRP A 61 12.38 -22.50 10.65
C TRP A 61 12.89 -23.63 11.55
N SER A 62 12.74 -23.42 12.85
CA SER A 62 12.90 -24.41 13.89
C SER A 62 11.53 -24.88 14.35
N VAL A 63 11.35 -26.20 14.41
CA VAL A 63 10.09 -26.85 14.80
C VAL A 63 10.27 -27.60 16.11
N VAL A 64 9.31 -27.42 17.02
CA VAL A 64 9.14 -28.29 18.19
C VAL A 64 7.76 -28.92 18.11
N SER A 65 7.65 -30.22 18.34
CA SER A 65 6.39 -30.95 18.35
C SER A 65 6.44 -32.05 19.41
N THR A 66 5.93 -31.74 20.60
CA THR A 66 5.80 -32.67 21.74
C THR A 66 4.35 -32.69 22.24
N GLY A 67 4.00 -33.62 23.12
CA GLY A 67 2.64 -33.67 23.67
C GLY A 67 1.58 -34.11 22.65
N GLY A 68 1.91 -35.07 21.77
CA GLY A 68 1.03 -35.51 20.69
C GLY A 68 0.77 -34.45 19.60
N GLY A 69 1.58 -33.40 19.55
CA GLY A 69 1.46 -32.32 18.57
C GLY A 69 2.18 -32.58 17.24
N SER A 70 1.88 -31.75 16.24
CA SER A 70 2.52 -31.74 14.92
C SER A 70 2.62 -30.31 14.36
N VAL A 71 3.67 -30.03 13.61
CA VAL A 71 3.85 -28.78 12.86
C VAL A 71 4.19 -29.15 11.42
N LEU A 72 3.20 -29.08 10.53
CA LEU A 72 3.28 -29.62 9.18
C LEU A 72 2.70 -28.66 8.15
N VAL A 73 3.27 -28.67 6.95
CA VAL A 73 2.72 -27.97 5.78
C VAL A 73 1.45 -28.69 5.33
N LYS A 74 0.38 -27.95 5.08
CA LYS A 74 -0.94 -28.47 4.71
C LYS A 74 -1.55 -27.65 3.58
N GLU A 75 -2.25 -28.34 2.69
CA GLU A 75 -3.13 -27.75 1.68
C GLU A 75 -4.40 -27.23 2.36
N GLU A 76 -4.30 -26.03 2.93
CA GLU A 76 -5.37 -25.41 3.71
C GLU A 76 -5.83 -24.14 3.01
N LEU A 77 -6.48 -24.35 1.87
CA LEU A 77 -7.35 -23.48 1.07
C LEU A 77 -7.57 -24.22 -0.25
N ASN A 78 -6.46 -24.64 -0.88
CA ASN A 78 -6.40 -25.55 -2.02
C ASN A 78 -4.97 -26.14 -2.18
N ALA A 79 -4.71 -26.90 -3.25
CA ALA A 79 -3.40 -27.53 -3.49
C ALA A 79 -2.27 -26.55 -3.86
N HIS A 80 -2.60 -25.30 -4.19
CA HIS A 80 -1.67 -24.25 -4.61
C HIS A 80 -1.32 -23.25 -3.51
N ASP A 81 -2.20 -23.03 -2.52
CA ASP A 81 -1.98 -22.20 -1.33
C ASP A 81 -1.86 -23.12 -0.08
N LYS A 82 -0.62 -23.33 0.38
CA LYS A 82 -0.28 -24.20 1.51
C LYS A 82 0.17 -23.38 2.71
N SER A 83 -0.29 -23.79 3.87
CA SER A 83 0.07 -23.13 5.13
C SER A 83 0.65 -24.09 6.15
N VAL A 84 1.27 -23.56 7.20
CA VAL A 84 1.79 -24.38 8.30
C VAL A 84 0.73 -24.57 9.36
N ARG A 85 0.27 -25.82 9.52
CA ARG A 85 -0.59 -26.23 10.62
C ARG A 85 0.24 -26.51 11.86
N ILE A 86 -0.08 -25.83 12.97
CA ILE A 86 0.48 -26.06 14.30
C ILE A 86 -0.62 -26.68 15.16
N GLN A 87 -0.44 -27.93 15.58
CA GLN A 87 -1.42 -28.70 16.34
C GLN A 87 -0.81 -29.27 17.62
N LYS A 88 -1.55 -29.22 18.74
CA LYS A 88 -1.18 -29.84 20.01
C LYS A 88 -2.39 -30.53 20.64
N LEU A 89 -2.29 -31.84 20.85
CA LEU A 89 -3.43 -32.67 21.27
C LEU A 89 -3.48 -32.94 22.78
N LEU A 90 -2.34 -32.96 23.47
CA LEU A 90 -2.28 -33.23 24.91
C LEU A 90 -2.06 -31.94 25.71
N THR A 91 -2.47 -31.94 26.98
CA THR A 91 -2.29 -30.83 27.92
C THR A 91 -0.86 -30.69 28.47
N SER A 92 0.08 -31.50 27.96
CA SER A 92 1.52 -31.40 28.24
C SER A 92 2.29 -31.16 26.93
N GLY A 93 3.54 -30.70 27.03
CA GLY A 93 4.41 -30.43 25.88
C GLY A 93 4.20 -29.06 25.23
N THR A 94 4.77 -28.91 24.03
CA THR A 94 4.80 -27.69 23.22
C THR A 94 4.76 -28.05 21.74
N SER A 95 4.02 -27.27 20.95
CA SER A 95 4.14 -27.25 19.49
C SER A 95 4.46 -25.84 19.03
N SER A 96 5.55 -25.66 18.29
CA SER A 96 6.02 -24.32 17.90
C SER A 96 6.71 -24.32 16.54
N LEU A 97 6.58 -23.18 15.85
CA LEU A 97 7.31 -22.78 14.66
C LEU A 97 8.04 -21.48 14.97
N SER A 98 9.36 -21.48 14.93
CA SER A 98 10.17 -20.30 15.32
C SER A 98 11.30 -20.04 14.34
N THR A 99 11.75 -18.80 14.22
CA THR A 99 12.92 -18.45 13.42
C THR A 99 13.69 -17.27 14.03
N ALA A 100 14.99 -17.21 13.74
CA ALA A 100 15.86 -16.10 14.10
C ALA A 100 15.96 -15.13 12.91
N LEU A 101 15.98 -13.84 13.19
CA LEU A 101 15.90 -12.76 12.20
C LEU A 101 17.19 -11.93 12.10
N GLY A 102 18.18 -12.20 12.95
CA GLY A 102 19.27 -11.26 13.21
C GLY A 102 18.79 -10.05 14.03
N SER A 103 19.69 -9.15 14.42
CA SER A 103 19.34 -8.00 15.25
C SER A 103 18.78 -6.85 14.40
N LEU A 104 17.45 -6.69 14.40
CA LEU A 104 16.76 -5.60 13.70
C LEU A 104 16.38 -4.48 14.68
N SER A 105 16.47 -3.22 14.26
CA SER A 105 16.12 -2.04 15.05
C SER A 105 15.31 -1.03 14.21
N GLY A 106 14.77 0.00 14.85
CA GLY A 106 13.88 0.98 14.24
C GLY A 106 12.44 0.47 14.20
N ARG A 107 11.70 0.79 13.13
CA ARG A 107 10.35 0.25 12.91
C ARG A 107 10.43 -1.06 12.14
N VAL A 108 10.16 -2.16 12.83
CA VAL A 108 10.20 -3.52 12.29
C VAL A 108 8.77 -4.04 12.16
N VAL A 109 8.40 -4.44 10.95
CA VAL A 109 7.08 -4.93 10.59
C VAL A 109 7.09 -6.45 10.56
N PHE A 110 6.07 -7.05 11.19
CA PHE A 110 5.77 -8.49 11.17
C PHE A 110 4.37 -8.68 10.61
N GLU A 111 4.28 -9.32 9.44
CA GLU A 111 3.01 -9.66 8.80
C GLU A 111 2.83 -11.17 8.72
N ALA A 112 1.61 -11.65 8.94
CA ALA A 112 1.25 -13.06 8.72
C ALA A 112 -0.27 -13.21 8.52
N ARG A 113 -0.65 -14.18 7.69
CA ARG A 113 -2.02 -14.73 7.66
C ARG A 113 -2.12 -15.81 8.73
N VAL A 114 -3.16 -15.76 9.56
CA VAL A 114 -3.38 -16.75 10.63
C VAL A 114 -4.84 -17.16 10.72
N MET A 115 -5.08 -18.41 11.11
CA MET A 115 -6.42 -18.98 11.28
C MET A 115 -6.44 -19.98 12.44
N ALA A 116 -7.51 -19.98 13.23
CA ALA A 116 -7.71 -20.93 14.32
C ALA A 116 -8.92 -21.84 14.09
N ARG A 117 -8.84 -23.09 14.58
CA ARG A 117 -9.93 -24.08 14.49
C ARG A 117 -10.84 -24.10 15.72
N GLU A 118 -10.38 -23.53 16.83
CA GLU A 118 -11.11 -23.49 18.08
C GLU A 118 -11.03 -22.10 18.71
N THR A 119 -12.08 -21.72 19.44
CA THR A 119 -12.09 -20.45 20.17
C THR A 119 -11.37 -20.52 21.52
N ALA A 120 -11.38 -21.69 22.17
CA ALA A 120 -10.86 -21.86 23.53
C ALA A 120 -9.33 -22.02 23.58
N GLY A 121 -8.73 -21.46 24.63
CA GLY A 121 -7.31 -21.60 24.93
C GLY A 121 -6.42 -20.69 24.09
N PHE A 122 -5.15 -20.65 24.45
CA PHE A 122 -4.16 -19.71 23.92
C PHE A 122 -3.37 -20.27 22.72
N ARG A 123 -3.17 -19.44 21.69
CA ARG A 123 -2.26 -19.67 20.54
C ARG A 123 -1.48 -18.39 20.24
N ALA A 124 -0.15 -18.45 20.21
CA ALA A 124 0.72 -17.31 19.88
C ALA A 124 0.77 -17.05 18.36
N VAL A 125 0.41 -15.83 17.92
CA VAL A 125 0.27 -15.43 16.51
C VAL A 125 0.50 -13.91 16.26
N PRO A 126 1.72 -13.35 16.24
CA PRO A 126 3.02 -13.89 16.62
C PRO A 126 3.53 -13.47 18.01
N TYR A 127 4.58 -14.13 18.49
CA TYR A 127 5.43 -13.67 19.59
C TYR A 127 6.81 -13.23 19.08
N VAL A 128 7.24 -12.03 19.47
CA VAL A 128 8.51 -11.43 19.03
C VAL A 128 9.44 -11.27 20.22
N TYR A 129 10.73 -11.59 20.02
CA TYR A 129 11.75 -11.57 21.06
C TYR A 129 12.93 -10.70 20.65
N ASN A 130 13.61 -10.12 21.64
CA ASN A 130 14.90 -9.43 21.42
C ASN A 130 16.08 -10.40 21.43
N SER A 131 17.28 -9.86 21.20
CA SER A 131 18.53 -10.64 21.18
C SER A 131 18.84 -11.34 22.52
N GLY A 132 18.34 -10.80 23.64
CA GLY A 132 18.43 -11.38 24.98
C GLY A 132 17.36 -12.43 25.30
N GLY A 133 16.42 -12.70 24.39
CA GLY A 133 15.32 -13.65 24.57
C GLY A 133 14.11 -13.13 25.35
N ALA A 134 14.07 -11.84 25.70
CA ALA A 134 12.88 -11.25 26.31
C ALA A 134 11.78 -11.04 25.26
N THR A 135 10.52 -11.27 25.63
CA THR A 135 9.37 -11.00 24.75
C THR A 135 9.13 -9.50 24.65
N VAL A 136 9.25 -8.99 23.42
CA VAL A 136 9.13 -7.56 23.09
C VAL A 136 7.67 -7.20 22.84
N ALA A 137 6.99 -7.98 22.00
CA ALA A 137 5.58 -7.84 21.69
C ALA A 137 4.95 -9.22 21.43
N SER A 138 3.64 -9.31 21.58
CA SER A 138 2.92 -10.58 21.43
C SER A 138 1.46 -10.37 21.05
N VAL A 139 1.00 -11.15 20.08
CA VAL A 139 -0.40 -11.29 19.69
C VAL A 139 -0.80 -12.76 19.84
N ALA A 140 -2.06 -13.00 20.19
CA ALA A 140 -2.58 -14.35 20.39
C ALA A 140 -4.07 -14.48 20.02
N PHE A 141 -4.47 -15.66 19.54
CA PHE A 141 -5.85 -16.09 19.66
C PHE A 141 -6.07 -16.66 21.07
N GLN A 142 -7.07 -16.16 21.77
CA GLN A 142 -7.42 -16.63 23.10
C GLN A 142 -8.89 -16.37 23.42
N ASP A 143 -9.60 -17.46 23.73
CA ASP A 143 -10.97 -17.45 24.26
C ASP A 143 -11.92 -16.59 23.40
N GLY A 144 -11.93 -16.86 22.09
CA GLY A 144 -12.74 -16.18 21.08
C GLY A 144 -12.27 -14.79 20.66
N ASN A 145 -11.10 -14.33 21.15
CA ASN A 145 -10.56 -13.01 20.86
C ASN A 145 -9.15 -13.06 20.30
N ILE A 146 -8.84 -12.16 19.37
CA ILE A 146 -7.47 -11.71 19.10
C ILE A 146 -7.09 -10.80 20.26
N ARG A 147 -5.96 -11.08 20.89
CA ARG A 147 -5.43 -10.33 22.04
C ARG A 147 -4.01 -9.90 21.77
N ALA A 148 -3.63 -8.76 22.33
CA ALA A 148 -2.25 -8.31 22.38
C ALA A 148 -1.91 -7.84 23.79
N TYR A 149 -0.65 -7.93 24.17
CA TYR A 149 -0.20 -7.37 25.45
C TYR A 149 0.25 -5.93 25.27
N VAL A 150 -0.35 -5.02 26.04
CA VAL A 150 0.04 -3.61 26.16
C VAL A 150 0.78 -3.46 27.49
N GLY A 151 2.10 -3.33 27.42
CA GLY A 151 2.97 -3.54 28.58
C GLY A 151 2.76 -4.92 29.19
N ALA A 152 2.37 -4.97 30.47
CA ALA A 152 2.08 -6.23 31.17
C ALA A 152 0.62 -6.71 31.04
N THR A 153 -0.27 -5.91 30.44
CA THR A 153 -1.72 -6.17 30.42
C THR A 153 -2.15 -6.86 29.14
N SER A 154 -2.86 -7.99 29.24
CA SER A 154 -3.49 -8.64 28.08
C SER A 154 -4.78 -7.91 27.71
N THR A 155 -4.83 -7.37 26.50
CA THR A 155 -5.96 -6.60 25.96
C THR A 155 -6.61 -7.37 24.83
N ALA A 156 -7.93 -7.56 24.89
CA ALA A 156 -8.70 -8.05 23.74
C ALA A 156 -8.86 -6.91 22.72
N VAL A 157 -8.45 -7.16 21.48
CA VAL A 157 -8.46 -6.13 20.43
C VAL A 157 -9.56 -6.35 19.39
N GLN A 158 -9.96 -7.60 19.16
CA GLN A 158 -11.05 -7.96 18.25
C GLN A 158 -11.54 -9.39 18.56
N SER A 159 -12.81 -9.70 18.35
CA SER A 159 -13.27 -11.10 18.30
C SER A 159 -12.80 -11.80 17.03
N PHE A 160 -12.58 -13.12 17.06
CA PHE A 160 -12.33 -13.90 15.85
C PHE A 160 -13.36 -15.03 15.66
N ALA A 161 -13.57 -15.41 14.41
CA ALA A 161 -14.33 -16.59 14.02
C ALA A 161 -13.36 -17.72 13.64
N ILE A 162 -13.72 -18.95 14.01
CA ILE A 162 -12.95 -20.13 13.61
C ILE A 162 -13.04 -20.34 12.10
N ASN A 163 -12.02 -20.93 11.49
CA ASN A 163 -11.94 -21.17 10.05
C ASN A 163 -11.95 -19.90 9.18
N VAL A 164 -11.65 -18.74 9.78
CA VAL A 164 -11.47 -17.47 9.06
C VAL A 164 -9.99 -17.08 9.14
N TRP A 165 -9.43 -16.73 7.99
CA TRP A 165 -8.09 -16.19 7.86
C TRP A 165 -8.08 -14.70 8.19
N TYR A 166 -7.23 -14.31 9.13
CA TYR A 166 -6.95 -12.93 9.52
C TYR A 166 -5.57 -12.54 9.04
N HIS A 167 -5.43 -11.35 8.45
CA HIS A 167 -4.14 -10.74 8.17
C HIS A 167 -3.72 -9.88 9.37
N LEU A 168 -2.62 -10.26 10.01
CA LEU A 168 -2.04 -9.51 11.12
C LEU A 168 -0.83 -8.73 10.64
N ARG A 169 -0.76 -7.45 11.01
CA ARG A 169 0.42 -6.60 10.82
C ARG A 169 0.79 -5.97 12.15
N LEU A 170 1.92 -6.37 12.71
CA LEU A 170 2.48 -5.85 13.95
C LEU A 170 3.71 -4.99 13.61
N VAL A 171 3.67 -3.71 13.95
CA VAL A 171 4.79 -2.78 13.72
C VAL A 171 5.41 -2.42 15.06
N ILE A 172 6.63 -2.86 15.31
CA ILE A 172 7.37 -2.57 16.54
C ILE A 172 8.34 -1.43 16.28
N ASP A 173 8.29 -0.37 17.07
CA ASP A 173 9.27 0.71 17.06
C ASP A 173 10.20 0.60 18.28
N THR A 174 11.43 0.16 18.04
CA THR A 174 12.45 0.02 19.10
C THR A 174 13.05 1.35 19.54
N ASN A 175 12.77 2.46 18.84
CA ASN A 175 13.26 3.78 19.23
C ASN A 175 12.36 4.43 20.28
N THR A 176 11.08 4.05 20.31
CA THR A 176 10.06 4.63 21.21
C THR A 176 9.52 3.63 22.22
N ASP A 177 9.93 2.36 22.14
CA ASP A 177 9.40 1.25 22.91
C ASP A 177 7.88 1.07 22.78
N GLN A 178 7.38 1.27 21.55
CA GLN A 178 5.96 1.19 21.22
C GLN A 178 5.69 0.22 20.06
N PHE A 179 4.43 -0.16 19.88
CA PHE A 179 3.98 -0.91 18.71
C PHE A 179 2.58 -0.49 18.23
N ASP A 180 2.35 -0.68 16.93
CA ASP A 180 1.04 -0.64 16.30
C ASP A 180 0.60 -2.05 15.93
N LEU A 181 -0.69 -2.35 16.04
CA LEU A 181 -1.27 -3.63 15.61
C LEU A 181 -2.46 -3.38 14.68
N TYR A 182 -2.41 -4.01 13.51
CA TYR A 182 -3.49 -4.02 12.55
C TYR A 182 -4.03 -5.44 12.36
N VAL A 183 -5.35 -5.54 12.22
CA VAL A 183 -6.07 -6.77 11.90
C VAL A 183 -6.92 -6.50 10.66
N ASP A 184 -6.67 -7.25 9.58
CA ASP A 184 -7.27 -7.02 8.27
C ASP A 184 -7.15 -5.53 7.85
N GLY A 185 -5.94 -5.00 8.01
CA GLY A 185 -5.58 -3.61 7.72
C GLY A 185 -6.15 -2.55 8.66
N ALA A 186 -7.14 -2.85 9.51
CA ALA A 186 -7.68 -1.87 10.46
C ALA A 186 -6.76 -1.72 11.68
N GLN A 187 -6.41 -0.49 12.07
CA GLN A 187 -5.55 -0.24 13.23
C GLN A 187 -6.32 -0.50 14.53
N ARG A 188 -5.90 -1.52 15.29
CA ARG A 188 -6.52 -1.91 16.56
C ARG A 188 -5.77 -1.39 17.78
N LEU A 189 -4.46 -1.20 17.66
CA LEU A 189 -3.62 -0.54 18.67
C LEU A 189 -2.67 0.43 17.98
N SER A 190 -2.45 1.58 18.61
CA SER A 190 -1.56 2.63 18.12
C SER A 190 -0.64 3.05 19.25
N LYS A 191 0.66 3.11 18.97
CA LYS A 191 1.70 3.57 19.93
C LYS A 191 1.59 2.86 21.30
N ALA A 192 1.17 1.60 21.29
CA ALA A 192 0.96 0.82 22.50
C ALA A 192 2.32 0.42 23.11
N ALA A 193 2.43 0.43 24.44
CA ALA A 193 3.70 0.11 25.10
C ALA A 193 4.13 -1.34 24.84
N LEU A 194 5.41 -1.55 24.50
CA LEU A 194 6.01 -2.88 24.42
C LEU A 194 5.96 -3.60 25.77
N ARG A 195 5.98 -4.93 25.73
CA ARG A 195 6.07 -5.77 26.94
C ARG A 195 7.41 -5.59 27.65
N SER A 196 8.45 -5.35 26.89
CA SER A 196 9.81 -5.14 27.38
C SER A 196 10.48 -4.12 26.46
N ALA A 197 10.97 -3.03 27.06
CA ALA A 197 11.77 -2.04 26.36
C ALA A 197 12.99 -2.71 25.72
N THR A 198 13.35 -2.28 24.51
CA THR A 198 14.43 -2.94 23.77
C THR A 198 15.01 -2.05 22.69
N THR A 199 16.29 -2.26 22.38
CA THR A 199 16.96 -1.63 21.25
C THR A 199 16.88 -2.46 19.97
N ASN A 200 16.40 -3.71 20.05
CA ASN A 200 16.34 -4.60 18.90
C ASN A 200 15.31 -5.73 19.04
N VAL A 201 14.84 -6.26 17.92
CA VAL A 201 14.15 -7.55 17.82
C VAL A 201 15.05 -8.56 17.10
N ALA A 202 14.91 -9.85 17.41
CA ALA A 202 15.82 -10.89 16.90
C ALA A 202 15.19 -12.24 16.59
N ALA A 203 13.98 -12.53 17.09
CA ALA A 203 13.32 -13.79 16.81
C ALA A 203 11.81 -13.65 16.80
N LEU A 204 11.17 -14.60 16.11
CA LEU A 204 9.73 -14.71 15.91
C LEU A 204 9.30 -16.15 16.21
N SER A 205 8.17 -16.32 16.90
CA SER A 205 7.59 -17.63 17.19
C SER A 205 6.06 -17.66 17.10
N TYR A 206 5.56 -18.80 16.67
CA TYR A 206 4.15 -19.19 16.70
C TYR A 206 4.05 -20.49 17.48
N PHE A 207 3.25 -20.55 18.55
CA PHE A 207 3.25 -21.73 19.41
C PHE A 207 1.97 -21.92 20.24
N MET A 208 1.82 -23.15 20.73
CA MET A 208 0.96 -23.52 21.86
C MET A 208 1.81 -24.29 22.88
N ASP A 209 1.72 -23.89 24.15
CA ASP A 209 2.43 -24.51 25.27
C ASP A 209 1.51 -24.72 26.49
N GLY A 210 2.10 -25.24 27.57
CA GLY A 210 1.39 -25.49 28.82
C GLY A 210 0.20 -26.43 28.61
N THR A 211 -0.93 -26.08 29.23
CA THR A 211 -2.18 -26.86 29.16
C THR A 211 -3.01 -26.61 27.90
N ASN A 212 -2.61 -25.68 27.03
CA ASN A 212 -3.37 -25.32 25.83
C ASN A 212 -3.34 -26.43 24.77
N THR A 213 -4.48 -26.68 24.12
CA THR A 213 -4.63 -27.66 23.04
C THR A 213 -5.42 -27.09 21.87
N GLY A 214 -5.29 -27.75 20.72
CA GLY A 214 -6.06 -27.48 19.50
C GLY A 214 -5.16 -27.23 18.28
N THR A 215 -5.67 -26.48 17.32
CA THR A 215 -5.07 -26.33 15.98
C THR A 215 -5.16 -24.89 15.49
N PHE A 216 -4.07 -24.38 14.92
CA PHE A 216 -4.07 -23.12 14.18
C PHE A 216 -3.08 -23.18 13.01
N TYR A 217 -3.19 -22.20 12.12
CA TYR A 217 -2.44 -22.12 10.88
C TYR A 217 -1.76 -20.78 10.75
N VAL A 218 -0.61 -20.78 10.08
CA VAL A 218 0.20 -19.62 9.76
C VAL A 218 0.62 -19.70 8.29
N ASP A 219 0.49 -18.59 7.59
CA ASP A 219 0.85 -18.44 6.18
C ASP A 219 1.36 -17.01 5.89
N THR A 220 2.06 -16.83 4.76
CA THR A 220 2.53 -15.55 4.23
C THR A 220 3.23 -14.71 5.29
N VAL A 221 4.29 -15.26 5.90
CA VAL A 221 5.05 -14.57 6.96
C VAL A 221 6.06 -13.62 6.35
N ARG A 222 5.93 -12.33 6.63
CA ARG A 222 6.85 -11.29 6.18
C ARG A 222 7.43 -10.54 7.36
N VAL A 223 8.74 -10.29 7.32
CA VAL A 223 9.45 -9.40 8.25
C VAL A 223 10.29 -8.45 7.45
N TYR A 224 10.07 -7.15 7.64
CA TYR A 224 10.80 -6.08 6.97
C TYR A 224 10.90 -4.84 7.87
N THR A 225 11.71 -3.87 7.46
CA THR A 225 11.80 -2.58 8.16
C THR A 225 11.06 -1.52 7.36
N GLU A 226 10.48 -0.55 8.06
CA GLU A 226 9.95 0.66 7.45
C GLU A 226 10.62 1.91 8.07
N PRO A 227 10.67 3.04 7.34
CA PRO A 227 11.22 4.27 7.87
C PRO A 227 10.57 4.74 9.17
N SER A 228 11.37 5.31 10.07
CA SER A 228 10.87 6.00 11.26
C SER A 228 10.34 7.40 10.91
N THR A 229 9.25 7.78 11.57
CA THR A 229 8.64 9.12 11.47
C THR A 229 8.80 9.86 12.79
N VAL A 230 8.87 11.20 12.75
CA VAL A 230 8.75 12.04 13.94
C VAL A 230 7.35 11.95 14.53
N LEU A 231 6.34 11.92 13.65
CA LEU A 231 4.94 11.71 14.00
C LEU A 231 4.27 10.94 12.88
N ALA A 232 3.45 9.95 13.24
CA ALA A 232 2.45 9.34 12.38
C ALA A 232 1.18 9.19 13.22
N GLU A 233 0.04 9.70 12.74
CA GLU A 233 -1.22 9.66 13.45
C GLU A 233 -2.40 9.51 12.49
N ARG A 234 -3.25 8.52 12.77
CA ARG A 234 -4.50 8.26 12.04
C ARG A 234 -5.74 8.42 12.93
N PHE A 235 -5.59 8.60 14.24
CA PHE A 235 -6.71 8.74 15.18
C PHE A 235 -7.68 7.54 15.27
N ASP A 236 -7.45 6.46 14.51
CA ASP A 236 -8.31 5.26 14.39
C ASP A 236 -8.56 4.50 15.67
N THR A 237 -7.64 4.61 16.63
CA THR A 237 -7.75 3.92 17.92
C THR A 237 -8.49 4.73 18.97
N LEU A 238 -8.78 6.01 18.69
CA LEU A 238 -9.54 6.88 19.59
C LEU A 238 -11.04 6.58 19.49
N ALA A 239 -11.76 6.70 20.61
CA ALA A 239 -13.21 6.54 20.61
C ALA A 239 -13.87 7.66 19.77
N PRO A 240 -15.00 7.38 19.07
CA PRO A 240 -15.82 8.43 18.47
C PRO A 240 -16.15 9.53 19.50
N ASP A 241 -16.15 10.78 19.05
CA ASP A 241 -16.36 11.98 19.86
C ASP A 241 -15.28 12.30 20.91
N ALA A 242 -14.23 11.48 21.02
CA ALA A 242 -13.10 11.80 21.88
C ALA A 242 -12.39 13.08 21.41
N THR A 243 -11.91 13.87 22.37
CA THR A 243 -10.98 14.97 22.08
C THR A 243 -9.57 14.40 22.00
N PRO A 244 -8.80 14.63 20.91
CA PRO A 244 -7.40 14.23 20.84
C PRO A 244 -6.62 14.76 22.04
N ALA A 245 -5.86 13.87 22.69
CA ALA A 245 -5.02 14.17 23.84
C ALA A 245 -3.53 14.18 23.46
N SER A 246 -2.65 14.36 24.45
CA SER A 246 -1.19 14.36 24.28
C SER A 246 -0.72 13.25 23.31
N PRO A 247 0.12 13.57 22.31
CA PRO A 247 0.87 14.83 22.15
C PRO A 247 0.05 16.00 21.55
N TRP A 248 -1.22 15.79 21.24
CA TRP A 248 -2.09 16.83 20.68
C TRP A 248 -2.59 17.79 21.74
N THR A 249 -2.59 19.07 21.38
CA THR A 249 -3.21 20.16 22.11
C THR A 249 -4.42 20.64 21.33
N VAL A 250 -5.55 20.72 22.03
CA VAL A 250 -6.83 21.18 21.46
C VAL A 250 -7.25 22.48 22.13
N VAL A 251 -7.67 23.45 21.31
CA VAL A 251 -8.39 24.65 21.75
C VAL A 251 -9.73 24.67 21.05
N SER A 252 -10.81 24.93 21.78
CA SER A 252 -12.14 25.10 21.19
C SER A 252 -12.90 26.18 21.94
N THR A 253 -12.88 27.38 21.39
CA THR A 253 -13.58 28.57 21.88
C THR A 253 -14.40 29.15 20.72
N GLY A 254 -15.59 29.69 20.99
CA GLY A 254 -16.49 30.16 19.92
C GLY A 254 -17.56 29.15 19.50
N GLY A 255 -18.08 28.37 20.45
CA GLY A 255 -19.25 27.51 20.27
C GLY A 255 -19.04 26.24 19.43
N GLY A 256 -17.83 26.02 18.90
CA GLY A 256 -17.47 24.82 18.14
C GLY A 256 -16.87 23.69 18.97
N SER A 257 -16.34 22.67 18.29
CA SER A 257 -15.70 21.49 18.90
C SER A 257 -14.51 21.01 18.07
N VAL A 258 -13.55 20.35 18.73
CA VAL A 258 -12.51 19.55 18.07
C VAL A 258 -12.60 18.13 18.60
N SER A 259 -13.02 17.18 17.77
CA SER A 259 -13.25 15.79 18.21
C SER A 259 -13.16 14.78 17.08
N VAL A 260 -12.85 13.54 17.44
CA VAL A 260 -12.76 12.40 16.53
C VAL A 260 -14.14 12.03 16.00
N LYS A 261 -14.25 11.70 14.71
CA LYS A 261 -15.47 11.30 14.03
C LYS A 261 -15.25 10.05 13.19
N THR A 262 -16.29 9.24 13.05
CA THR A 262 -16.37 8.10 12.12
C THR A 262 -16.54 8.60 10.69
N VAL A 263 -15.49 9.25 10.20
CA VAL A 263 -15.42 9.80 8.85
C VAL A 263 -14.03 9.44 8.31
N PRO A 264 -13.96 8.71 7.19
CA PRO A 264 -15.10 8.14 6.45
C PRO A 264 -15.78 6.94 7.12
N PHE A 265 -15.03 6.14 7.89
CA PHE A 265 -15.48 4.81 8.33
C PHE A 265 -15.42 4.66 9.85
N ALA A 266 -15.93 3.54 10.36
CA ALA A 266 -15.83 3.24 11.79
C ALA A 266 -14.40 2.88 12.21
N ASP A 267 -13.68 2.19 11.32
CA ASP A 267 -12.32 1.71 11.51
C ASP A 267 -11.24 2.64 10.92
N ASP A 268 -11.65 3.71 10.22
CA ASP A 268 -10.78 4.78 9.67
C ASP A 268 -11.44 6.13 9.99
N LYS A 269 -10.91 6.82 11.00
CA LYS A 269 -11.55 7.96 11.68
C LYS A 269 -10.70 9.21 11.53
N SER A 270 -11.36 10.36 11.51
CA SER A 270 -10.68 11.65 11.37
C SER A 270 -11.04 12.63 12.48
N VAL A 271 -10.20 13.64 12.69
CA VAL A 271 -10.49 14.72 13.64
C VAL A 271 -11.26 15.82 12.95
N ARG A 272 -12.48 16.10 13.42
CA ARG A 272 -13.25 17.26 13.00
C ARG A 272 -12.82 18.48 13.81
N VAL A 273 -12.45 19.56 13.13
CA VAL A 273 -12.24 20.90 13.69
C VAL A 273 -13.40 21.78 13.26
N GLN A 274 -14.25 22.20 14.21
CA GLN A 274 -15.45 22.99 13.95
C GLN A 274 -15.42 24.29 14.78
N LYS A 275 -15.82 25.40 14.15
CA LYS A 275 -16.02 26.71 14.80
C LYS A 275 -17.31 27.33 14.30
N LEU A 276 -18.26 27.60 15.20
CA LEU A 276 -19.61 28.06 14.83
C LEU A 276 -19.79 29.57 14.96
N ASN A 277 -19.06 30.24 15.87
CA ASN A 277 -19.21 31.68 16.10
C ASN A 277 -18.06 32.48 15.45
N PRO A 278 -18.30 33.73 15.01
CA PRO A 278 -17.26 34.63 14.50
C PRO A 278 -16.21 35.10 15.52
N SER A 279 -16.33 34.72 16.79
CA SER A 279 -15.35 35.00 17.85
C SER A 279 -14.76 33.69 18.39
N GLY A 280 -13.50 33.70 18.84
CA GLY A 280 -12.81 32.53 19.40
C GLY A 280 -11.92 31.82 18.39
N THR A 281 -11.50 30.60 18.71
CA THR A 281 -10.58 29.76 17.95
C THR A 281 -10.90 28.28 18.18
N SER A 282 -10.88 27.49 17.11
CA SER A 282 -10.82 26.03 17.19
C SER A 282 -9.53 25.54 16.54
N SER A 283 -8.71 24.78 17.26
CA SER A 283 -7.42 24.30 16.79
C SER A 283 -7.06 22.91 17.28
N LEU A 284 -6.37 22.16 16.42
CA LEU A 284 -5.62 20.94 16.72
C LEU A 284 -4.15 21.21 16.42
N ALA A 285 -3.27 21.07 17.41
CA ALA A 285 -1.84 21.33 17.23
C ALA A 285 -1.00 20.28 17.96
N THR A 286 0.24 20.10 17.52
CA THR A 286 1.22 19.27 18.20
C THR A 286 2.61 19.86 18.03
N THR A 287 3.45 19.68 19.05
CA THR A 287 4.86 20.09 19.07
C THR A 287 5.72 18.85 19.23
N PHE A 288 6.87 18.83 18.56
CA PHE A 288 7.83 17.75 18.56
C PHE A 288 9.25 18.32 18.69
N ALA A 289 10.27 17.46 18.75
CA ALA A 289 11.65 17.92 18.84
C ALA A 289 12.06 18.67 17.56
N ASP A 290 12.88 19.72 17.70
CA ASP A 290 13.38 20.51 16.57
C ASP A 290 13.97 19.63 15.46
N GLN A 291 13.51 19.87 14.23
CA GLN A 291 13.99 19.23 13.01
C GLN A 291 14.63 20.27 12.08
N SER A 292 15.72 19.93 11.41
CA SER A 292 16.43 20.78 10.45
C SER A 292 16.72 20.03 9.14
N GLY A 293 17.09 20.75 8.08
CA GLY A 293 17.22 20.23 6.72
C GLY A 293 15.85 20.12 6.05
N ARG A 294 15.65 19.07 5.24
CA ARG A 294 14.37 18.79 4.57
C ARG A 294 13.42 18.03 5.50
N VAL A 295 12.35 18.69 5.92
CA VAL A 295 11.34 18.15 6.83
C VAL A 295 9.99 18.14 6.13
N VAL A 296 9.35 16.97 6.10
CA VAL A 296 8.08 16.76 5.43
C VAL A 296 6.94 16.82 6.42
N PHE A 297 5.86 17.50 6.02
CA PHE A 297 4.58 17.57 6.70
C PHE A 297 3.49 17.12 5.74
N GLU A 298 2.89 15.97 6.03
CA GLU A 298 1.78 15.40 5.27
C GLU A 298 0.54 15.32 6.13
N ALA A 299 -0.61 15.63 5.55
CA ALA A 299 -1.91 15.41 6.17
C ALA A 299 -2.99 15.25 5.10
N ASP A 300 -3.98 14.42 5.40
CA ASP A 300 -5.23 14.35 4.67
C ASP A 300 -6.20 15.36 5.26
N VAL A 301 -6.75 16.21 4.40
CA VAL A 301 -7.60 17.32 4.81
C VAL A 301 -8.82 17.46 3.91
N MET A 302 -9.97 17.76 4.51
CA MET A 302 -11.25 17.90 3.82
C MET A 302 -12.10 18.97 4.49
N ALA A 303 -12.70 19.86 3.71
CA ALA A 303 -13.57 20.93 4.21
C ALA A 303 -15.01 20.74 3.75
N ARG A 304 -15.98 21.10 4.62
CA ARG A 304 -17.41 21.04 4.29
C ARG A 304 -17.90 22.27 3.55
N GLU A 305 -17.29 23.43 3.80
CA GLU A 305 -17.69 24.70 3.20
C GLU A 305 -16.54 25.37 2.48
N THR A 306 -16.86 26.09 1.40
CA THR A 306 -15.87 26.82 0.59
C THR A 306 -15.50 28.16 1.19
N ALA A 307 -16.44 28.86 1.82
CA ALA A 307 -16.26 30.23 2.32
C ALA A 307 -15.38 30.30 3.57
N GLY A 308 -14.51 31.30 3.61
CA GLY A 308 -13.64 31.60 4.75
C GLY A 308 -12.39 30.72 4.83
N ALA A 309 -11.45 31.12 5.68
CA ALA A 309 -10.16 30.46 5.81
C ALA A 309 -10.15 29.32 6.83
N ARG A 310 -9.53 28.20 6.47
CA ARG A 310 -9.20 27.07 7.36
C ARG A 310 -7.71 26.79 7.23
N ALA A 311 -6.96 26.98 8.31
CA ALA A 311 -5.57 26.63 8.36
C ALA A 311 -5.41 25.11 8.31
N LEU A 312 -4.72 24.65 7.27
CA LEU A 312 -4.35 23.25 7.08
C LEU A 312 -3.02 23.02 7.81
N PRO A 313 -1.92 22.46 7.28
CA PRO A 313 -0.67 22.52 8.04
C PRO A 313 -0.14 23.95 8.07
N TYR A 314 -0.20 24.59 9.24
CA TYR A 314 0.63 25.74 9.60
C TYR A 314 1.84 25.23 10.39
N ILE A 315 3.03 25.52 9.88
CA ILE A 315 4.29 24.99 10.38
C ILE A 315 5.06 26.10 11.07
N TYR A 316 5.59 25.82 12.26
CA TYR A 316 6.27 26.80 13.09
C TYR A 316 7.68 26.33 13.48
N ASN A 317 8.56 27.30 13.69
CA ASN A 317 9.84 27.08 14.36
C ASN A 317 9.70 27.10 15.88
N SER A 318 10.79 26.77 16.58
CA SER A 318 10.84 26.73 18.04
C SER A 318 10.60 28.08 18.72
N GLY A 319 10.82 29.18 18.01
CA GLY A 319 10.45 30.54 18.45
C GLY A 319 8.96 30.87 18.29
N GLY A 320 8.15 29.97 17.75
CA GLY A 320 6.72 30.18 17.51
C GLY A 320 6.40 31.00 16.26
N THR A 321 7.39 31.26 15.40
CA THR A 321 7.19 31.97 14.12
C THR A 321 6.67 30.99 13.07
N THR A 322 5.67 31.40 12.28
CA THR A 322 5.17 30.59 11.16
C THR A 322 6.16 30.62 10.00
N VAL A 323 6.60 29.43 9.59
CA VAL A 323 7.64 29.20 8.57
C VAL A 323 7.02 28.88 7.21
N ALA A 324 6.02 28.00 7.19
CA ALA A 324 5.26 27.63 6.00
C ALA A 324 3.78 27.40 6.37
N SER A 325 2.89 27.57 5.41
CA SER A 325 1.45 27.41 5.68
C SER A 325 0.64 27.12 4.42
N VAL A 326 -0.29 26.18 4.53
CA VAL A 326 -1.33 25.90 3.53
C VAL A 326 -2.70 26.13 4.17
N LEU A 327 -3.67 26.60 3.40
CA LEU A 327 -5.03 26.83 3.85
C LEU A 327 -6.06 26.56 2.75
N PHE A 328 -7.26 26.15 3.15
CA PHE A 328 -8.45 26.35 2.32
C PHE A 328 -8.96 27.77 2.55
N GLU A 329 -9.32 28.48 1.48
CA GLU A 329 -9.94 29.80 1.55
C GLU A 329 -10.75 30.09 0.29
N ASP A 330 -12.05 30.36 0.47
CA ASP A 330 -12.98 30.79 -0.58
C ASP A 330 -12.93 29.88 -1.82
N GLY A 331 -13.07 28.57 -1.58
CA GLY A 331 -13.06 27.53 -2.63
C GLY A 331 -11.69 27.19 -3.21
N ASN A 332 -10.59 27.70 -2.63
CA ASN A 332 -9.24 27.47 -3.14
C ASN A 332 -8.29 26.91 -2.06
N ILE A 333 -7.40 26.02 -2.46
CA ILE A 333 -6.16 25.72 -1.73
C ILE A 333 -5.21 26.89 -2.00
N LYS A 334 -4.71 27.50 -0.93
CA LYS A 334 -3.74 28.59 -0.99
C LYS A 334 -2.52 28.25 -0.13
N ALA A 335 -1.39 28.84 -0.48
CA ALA A 335 -0.17 28.78 0.30
C ALA A 335 0.47 30.17 0.36
N TYR A 336 1.34 30.41 1.33
CA TYR A 336 2.10 31.65 1.39
C TYR A 336 3.47 31.45 0.75
N VAL A 337 3.79 32.29 -0.24
CA VAL A 337 5.10 32.40 -0.87
C VAL A 337 5.77 33.64 -0.29
N GLY A 338 6.73 33.45 0.61
CA GLY A 338 7.18 34.53 1.50
C GLY A 338 6.01 35.12 2.29
N GLY A 339 5.85 36.45 2.24
CA GLY A 339 4.72 37.13 2.88
C GLY A 339 3.41 37.12 2.09
N THR A 340 3.40 36.61 0.85
CA THR A 340 2.29 36.76 -0.10
C THR A 340 1.44 35.50 -0.16
N LYS A 341 0.12 35.63 0.06
CA LYS A 341 -0.82 34.52 -0.12
C LYS A 341 -1.09 34.29 -1.61
N THR A 342 -0.84 33.07 -2.08
CA THR A 342 -0.93 32.65 -3.49
C THR A 342 -1.93 31.52 -3.64
N THR A 343 -2.80 31.60 -4.66
CA THR A 343 -3.71 30.52 -5.03
C THR A 343 -2.94 29.36 -5.67
N VAL A 344 -3.16 28.14 -5.17
CA VAL A 344 -2.53 26.92 -5.68
C VAL A 344 -3.44 26.22 -6.69
N GLN A 345 -4.67 25.89 -6.25
CA GLN A 345 -5.71 25.30 -7.07
C GLN A 345 -7.07 25.44 -6.38
N ALA A 346 -8.16 25.19 -7.11
CA ALA A 346 -9.48 25.04 -6.50
C ALA A 346 -9.54 23.79 -5.60
N PHE A 347 -10.44 23.79 -4.62
CA PHE A 347 -10.83 22.58 -3.91
C PHE A 347 -12.35 22.41 -3.95
N GLU A 348 -12.79 21.17 -3.87
CA GLU A 348 -14.20 20.79 -3.80
C GLU A 348 -14.57 20.44 -2.35
N PRO A 349 -15.74 20.88 -1.86
CA PRO A 349 -16.26 20.43 -0.58
C PRO A 349 -16.39 18.91 -0.52
N ASP A 350 -16.22 18.34 0.67
CA ASP A 350 -16.35 16.91 0.93
C ASP A 350 -15.34 16.00 0.19
N VAL A 351 -14.29 16.59 -0.38
CA VAL A 351 -13.17 15.89 -1.03
C VAL A 351 -11.94 15.91 -0.13
N TRP A 352 -11.31 14.75 0.03
CA TRP A 352 -10.03 14.65 0.72
C TRP A 352 -8.89 15.11 -0.19
N TYR A 353 -7.97 15.88 0.37
CA TYR A 353 -6.73 16.27 -0.29
C TYR A 353 -5.56 15.85 0.56
N ARG A 354 -4.62 15.12 -0.04
CA ARG A 354 -3.34 14.86 0.60
C ARG A 354 -2.41 16.04 0.35
N VAL A 355 -2.17 16.83 1.38
CA VAL A 355 -1.28 18.00 1.32
C VAL A 355 0.07 17.59 1.89
N ARG A 356 1.13 17.74 1.08
CA ARG A 356 2.52 17.49 1.48
C ARG A 356 3.34 18.76 1.33
N VAL A 357 3.88 19.27 2.42
CA VAL A 357 4.80 20.40 2.45
C VAL A 357 6.20 19.88 2.80
N VAL A 358 7.19 20.15 1.96
CA VAL A 358 8.60 19.85 2.27
C VAL A 358 9.27 21.16 2.59
N VAL A 359 9.62 21.39 3.85
CA VAL A 359 10.34 22.58 4.30
C VAL A 359 11.83 22.28 4.27
N ASP A 360 12.62 23.09 3.55
CA ASP A 360 14.08 23.03 3.58
C ASP A 360 14.62 24.21 4.40
N THR A 361 15.07 23.91 5.63
CA THR A 361 15.64 24.93 6.52
C THR A 361 17.07 25.32 6.16
N GLY A 362 17.69 24.63 5.19
CA GLY A 362 19.04 24.94 4.71
C GLY A 362 19.03 25.98 3.59
N THR A 363 18.00 25.96 2.73
CA THR A 363 17.82 26.92 1.64
C THR A 363 16.75 27.98 1.92
N ASP A 364 16.01 27.85 3.03
CA ASP A 364 14.85 28.68 3.37
C ASP A 364 13.74 28.65 2.31
N GLU A 365 13.51 27.46 1.74
CA GLU A 365 12.50 27.20 0.72
C GLU A 365 11.53 26.08 1.12
N PHE A 366 10.43 25.95 0.38
CA PHE A 366 9.52 24.82 0.48
C PHE A 366 8.98 24.35 -0.87
N ASP A 367 8.66 23.06 -0.90
CA ASP A 367 7.82 22.46 -1.93
C ASP A 367 6.42 22.22 -1.39
N LEU A 368 5.42 22.32 -2.27
CA LEU A 368 4.05 21.93 -1.97
C LEU A 368 3.56 20.94 -3.02
N TYR A 369 3.12 19.78 -2.54
CA TYR A 369 2.40 18.80 -3.34
C TYR A 369 0.96 18.72 -2.86
N VAL A 370 0.04 18.57 -3.82
CA VAL A 370 -1.35 18.20 -3.54
C VAL A 370 -1.65 16.95 -4.35
N ASP A 371 -2.00 15.88 -3.64
CA ASP A 371 -2.25 14.55 -4.20
C ASP A 371 -1.09 14.04 -5.08
N GLY A 372 0.14 14.15 -4.57
CA GLY A 372 1.36 13.73 -5.26
C GLY A 372 1.84 14.65 -6.39
N VAL A 373 1.03 15.60 -6.85
CA VAL A 373 1.43 16.58 -7.88
C VAL A 373 2.18 17.73 -7.23
N ARG A 374 3.43 17.97 -7.64
CA ARG A 374 4.21 19.12 -7.18
C ARG A 374 3.62 20.41 -7.75
N LYS A 375 2.90 21.17 -6.91
CA LYS A 375 2.23 22.43 -7.28
C LYS A 375 3.13 23.65 -7.11
N MET A 376 4.05 23.59 -6.15
CA MET A 376 5.05 24.62 -5.92
C MET A 376 6.40 23.96 -5.68
N ASN A 377 7.46 24.57 -6.19
CA ASN A 377 8.81 24.06 -6.11
C ASN A 377 9.76 25.18 -5.68
N ASP A 378 10.64 24.91 -4.72
CA ASP A 378 11.68 25.83 -4.24
C ASP A 378 11.12 27.25 -3.96
N GLN A 379 9.95 27.34 -3.30
CA GLN A 379 9.33 28.62 -3.00
C GLN A 379 9.85 29.19 -1.68
N PRO A 380 10.06 30.51 -1.56
CA PRO A 380 10.57 31.11 -0.32
C PRO A 380 9.63 30.86 0.87
N LEU A 381 10.22 30.47 2.00
CA LEU A 381 9.52 30.39 3.28
C LEU A 381 8.98 31.74 3.73
N ARG A 382 7.95 31.72 4.58
CA ARG A 382 7.38 32.94 5.19
C ARG A 382 8.39 33.68 6.06
N ALA A 383 9.26 32.91 6.72
CA ALA A 383 10.36 33.38 7.53
C ALA A 383 11.49 32.35 7.46
N ALA A 384 12.72 32.83 7.29
CA ALA A 384 13.92 32.01 7.38
C ALA A 384 14.02 31.34 8.75
N THR A 385 14.52 30.11 8.81
CA THR A 385 14.60 29.36 10.07
C THR A 385 15.70 28.31 10.07
N ALA A 386 16.27 28.03 11.24
CA ALA A 386 17.21 26.92 11.41
C ALA A 386 16.52 25.58 11.72
N SER A 387 15.26 25.63 12.20
CA SER A 387 14.50 24.44 12.58
C SER A 387 12.98 24.66 12.48
N VAL A 388 12.25 23.55 12.44
CA VAL A 388 10.79 23.48 12.58
C VAL A 388 10.41 22.44 13.63
N ASN A 389 9.36 22.71 14.42
CA ASN A 389 9.04 21.85 15.57
C ASN A 389 7.55 21.77 15.95
N LYS A 390 6.67 22.42 15.18
CA LYS A 390 5.24 22.43 15.49
C LYS A 390 4.41 22.50 14.21
N VAL A 391 3.29 21.77 14.21
CA VAL A 391 2.23 21.89 13.21
C VAL A 391 0.90 22.21 13.89
N SER A 392 0.06 23.01 13.25
CA SER A 392 -1.26 23.38 13.74
C SER A 392 -2.27 23.44 12.60
N PHE A 393 -3.50 22.99 12.89
CA PHE A 393 -4.68 23.06 12.03
C PHE A 393 -5.75 23.85 12.77
N PHE A 394 -6.28 24.94 12.21
CA PHE A 394 -7.18 25.81 12.98
C PHE A 394 -8.11 26.70 12.15
N MET A 395 -9.10 27.26 12.84
CA MET A 395 -9.88 28.41 12.41
C MET A 395 -9.87 29.46 13.51
N ASP A 396 -9.56 30.70 13.17
CA ASP A 396 -9.52 31.85 14.07
C ASP A 396 -10.20 33.08 13.45
N GLY A 397 -10.16 34.20 14.18
CA GLY A 397 -10.79 35.45 13.77
C GLY A 397 -12.28 35.24 13.48
N THR A 398 -12.76 35.85 12.40
CA THR A 398 -14.16 35.78 11.96
C THR A 398 -14.52 34.51 11.19
N ASN A 399 -13.55 33.63 10.90
CA ASN A 399 -13.80 32.42 10.11
C ASN A 399 -14.65 31.41 10.88
N THR A 400 -15.61 30.78 10.20
CA THR A 400 -16.49 29.75 10.75
C THR A 400 -16.61 28.59 9.77
N GLY A 401 -16.94 27.41 10.27
CA GLY A 401 -17.18 26.22 9.45
C GLY A 401 -16.64 24.95 10.07
N THR A 402 -16.43 23.96 9.22
CA THR A 402 -16.00 22.61 9.59
C THR A 402 -14.96 22.09 8.61
N PHE A 403 -13.89 21.51 9.12
CA PHE A 403 -12.96 20.71 8.33
C PHE A 403 -12.44 19.52 9.12
N TYR A 404 -11.81 18.59 8.43
CA TYR A 404 -11.31 17.33 8.94
C TYR A 404 -9.82 17.22 8.68
N VAL A 405 -9.13 16.54 9.60
CA VAL A 405 -7.70 16.25 9.54
C VAL A 405 -7.51 14.78 9.86
N ASP A 406 -6.73 14.10 9.05
CA ASP A 406 -6.33 12.71 9.22
C ASP A 406 -4.93 12.46 8.64
N GLY A 407 -4.37 11.27 8.86
CA GLY A 407 -3.16 10.78 8.20
C GLY A 407 -1.95 11.69 8.42
N VAL A 408 -1.82 12.34 9.58
CA VAL A 408 -0.76 13.32 9.82
C VAL A 408 0.58 12.61 9.95
N ARG A 409 1.49 12.87 9.01
CA ARG A 409 2.86 12.36 9.02
C ARG A 409 3.88 13.48 9.00
N ILE A 410 4.86 13.40 9.89
CA ILE A 410 5.98 14.32 9.96
C ILE A 410 7.26 13.49 9.99
N TYR A 411 8.20 13.80 9.11
CA TYR A 411 9.47 13.09 9.05
C TYR A 411 10.57 13.96 8.46
N ASN A 412 11.80 13.69 8.88
CA ASN A 412 12.99 14.26 8.26
C ASN A 412 13.42 13.35 7.11
N GLU A 413 13.59 13.87 5.90
CA GLU A 413 13.87 13.02 4.72
C GLU A 413 15.19 12.27 4.87
N ALA A 414 16.22 12.86 5.46
CA ALA A 414 17.52 12.22 5.59
C ALA A 414 17.45 10.97 6.50
N THR A 415 16.67 11.02 7.59
CA THR A 415 16.50 9.85 8.48
C THR A 415 15.46 8.86 7.96
N PHE A 416 14.45 9.35 7.24
CA PHE A 416 13.39 8.52 6.66
C PHE A 416 13.90 7.69 5.48
N ILE A 417 14.59 8.33 4.54
CA ILE A 417 15.15 7.67 3.34
C ILE A 417 16.42 6.89 3.71
N GLY A 418 17.25 7.45 4.60
CA GLY A 418 18.57 6.94 4.93
C GLY A 418 19.64 7.38 3.94
N ALA A 419 20.90 7.08 4.28
CA ALA A 419 22.03 7.34 3.40
C ALA A 419 22.18 6.24 2.34
N ALA A 420 22.75 6.58 1.19
CA ALA A 420 23.11 5.62 0.15
C ALA A 420 24.00 4.49 0.74
N PRO A 421 23.60 3.21 0.63
CA PRO A 421 24.41 2.08 1.05
C PRO A 421 25.84 2.08 0.48
N THR A 422 26.81 1.69 1.29
CA THR A 422 28.22 1.60 0.91
C THR A 422 28.58 0.23 0.32
N PRO A 423 29.55 0.14 -0.62
CA PRO A 423 30.34 1.23 -1.20
C PRO A 423 29.53 2.13 -2.16
N VAL A 424 29.88 3.41 -2.24
CA VAL A 424 29.18 4.40 -3.09
C VAL A 424 29.96 4.62 -4.39
N TYR A 425 29.25 4.55 -5.51
CA TYR A 425 29.70 4.78 -6.88
C TYR A 425 29.06 6.07 -7.42
N ASP A 426 29.66 7.21 -7.11
CA ASP A 426 29.20 8.51 -7.61
C ASP A 426 29.40 8.59 -9.12
N VAL A 427 28.32 8.84 -9.86
CA VAL A 427 28.32 8.87 -11.33
C VAL A 427 29.27 9.92 -11.92
N ARG A 428 29.60 11.00 -11.19
CA ARG A 428 30.58 12.00 -11.63
C ARG A 428 31.99 11.44 -11.68
N SER A 429 32.31 10.50 -10.80
CA SER A 429 33.60 9.77 -10.83
C SER A 429 33.74 8.90 -12.07
N TYR A 430 32.63 8.62 -12.76
CA TYR A 430 32.57 7.90 -14.03
C TYR A 430 32.36 8.82 -15.24
N GLY A 431 32.43 10.14 -15.06
CA GLY A 431 32.38 11.14 -16.13
C GLY A 431 31.01 11.76 -16.39
N ALA A 432 30.00 11.52 -15.55
CA ALA A 432 28.71 12.17 -15.69
C ALA A 432 28.82 13.66 -15.37
N THR A 433 28.18 14.50 -16.18
CA THR A 433 28.25 15.96 -16.01
C THR A 433 27.13 16.50 -15.14
N GLY A 434 25.93 15.90 -15.18
CA GLY A 434 24.78 16.33 -14.38
C GLY A 434 24.24 17.72 -14.74
N ASN A 435 24.49 18.19 -15.97
CA ASN A 435 24.13 19.54 -16.44
C ASN A 435 22.81 19.61 -17.23
N GLY A 436 22.08 18.49 -17.36
CA GLY A 436 20.83 18.34 -18.11
C GLY A 436 20.95 18.35 -19.63
N SER A 437 22.15 18.64 -20.17
CA SER A 437 22.39 18.87 -21.59
C SER A 437 23.39 17.91 -22.23
N THR A 438 24.21 17.20 -21.45
CA THR A 438 25.08 16.11 -21.91
C THR A 438 24.33 14.78 -21.81
N ASN A 439 24.56 13.85 -22.75
CA ASN A 439 24.07 12.48 -22.57
C ASN A 439 25.02 11.73 -21.62
N ASP A 440 24.62 11.57 -20.36
CA ASP A 440 25.39 10.94 -19.29
C ASP A 440 25.24 9.39 -19.27
N THR A 441 24.53 8.78 -20.23
CA THR A 441 24.22 7.33 -20.26
C THR A 441 25.44 6.45 -20.01
N THR A 442 26.52 6.67 -20.76
CA THR A 442 27.74 5.84 -20.65
C THR A 442 28.37 5.94 -19.26
N ALA A 443 28.44 7.15 -18.69
CA ALA A 443 29.01 7.37 -17.38
C ALA A 443 28.18 6.69 -16.27
N ILE A 444 26.85 6.86 -16.32
CA ILE A 444 25.95 6.26 -15.34
C ILE A 444 25.96 4.72 -15.47
N GLN A 445 25.95 4.18 -16.69
CA GLN A 445 26.03 2.74 -16.90
C GLN A 445 27.36 2.15 -16.43
N ASN A 446 28.48 2.87 -16.54
CA ASN A 446 29.76 2.43 -15.99
C ASN A 446 29.74 2.37 -14.45
N ALA A 447 29.09 3.33 -13.79
CA ALA A 447 28.89 3.29 -12.34
C ALA A 447 28.02 2.09 -11.93
N ILE A 448 26.93 1.83 -12.67
CA ILE A 448 26.07 0.66 -12.46
C ILE A 448 26.86 -0.64 -12.59
N ASN A 449 27.66 -0.77 -13.64
CA ASN A 449 28.46 -1.97 -13.89
C ASN A 449 29.48 -2.22 -12.77
N ALA A 450 30.06 -1.15 -12.21
CA ALA A 450 30.98 -1.26 -11.07
C ALA A 450 30.27 -1.58 -9.75
N CYS A 451 29.04 -1.11 -9.58
CA CYS A 451 28.24 -1.28 -8.37
C CYS A 451 27.56 -2.66 -8.27
N ALA A 452 27.16 -3.23 -9.40
CA ALA A 452 26.40 -4.48 -9.44
C ALA A 452 27.08 -5.61 -8.65
N GLY A 453 26.32 -6.31 -7.82
CA GLY A 453 26.81 -7.43 -7.00
C GLY A 453 27.45 -7.03 -5.67
N THR A 454 27.72 -5.75 -5.45
CA THR A 454 28.50 -5.29 -4.28
C THR A 454 27.66 -5.01 -3.03
N GLY A 455 26.35 -4.88 -3.18
CA GLY A 455 25.45 -4.39 -2.14
C GLY A 455 25.51 -2.87 -1.94
N GLY A 456 26.37 -2.18 -2.69
CA GLY A 456 26.56 -0.73 -2.64
C GLY A 456 25.54 0.06 -3.46
N SER A 457 25.86 1.33 -3.72
CA SER A 457 24.95 2.26 -4.40
C SER A 457 25.60 2.98 -5.56
N VAL A 458 24.87 3.12 -6.67
CA VAL A 458 25.11 4.18 -7.66
C VAL A 458 24.45 5.45 -7.14
N LEU A 459 25.19 6.55 -7.07
CA LEU A 459 24.72 7.79 -6.48
C LEU A 459 24.65 8.92 -7.51
N LEU A 460 23.48 9.56 -7.61
CA LEU A 460 23.25 10.82 -8.31
C LEU A 460 22.94 11.90 -7.27
N THR A 461 23.63 13.03 -7.31
CA THR A 461 23.47 14.15 -6.36
C THR A 461 23.53 15.49 -7.09
N ALA A 462 22.78 16.49 -6.65
CA ALA A 462 22.87 17.89 -7.08
C ALA A 462 23.00 18.09 -8.59
N GLY A 463 21.93 17.92 -9.36
CA GLY A 463 22.00 18.15 -10.81
C GLY A 463 20.94 17.41 -11.61
N THR A 464 20.99 17.58 -12.93
CA THR A 464 20.09 16.90 -13.87
C THR A 464 20.89 16.02 -14.81
N TYR A 465 20.62 14.71 -14.81
CA TYR A 465 21.42 13.72 -15.52
C TYR A 465 20.62 13.19 -16.71
N ARG A 466 20.90 13.68 -17.92
CA ARG A 466 20.18 13.24 -19.10
C ARG A 466 20.71 11.89 -19.59
N THR A 467 19.83 10.90 -19.79
CA THR A 467 20.23 9.54 -20.17
C THR A 467 19.19 8.86 -21.08
N GLY A 468 19.65 7.90 -21.88
CA GLY A 468 18.82 6.85 -22.48
C GLY A 468 18.65 5.68 -21.51
N THR A 469 18.35 4.49 -22.04
CA THR A 469 18.17 3.27 -21.23
C THR A 469 19.40 2.95 -20.37
N LEU A 470 19.17 2.72 -19.09
CA LEU A 470 20.10 2.15 -18.13
C LEU A 470 19.63 0.76 -17.71
N THR A 471 20.53 -0.22 -17.71
CA THR A 471 20.24 -1.60 -17.28
C THR A 471 20.88 -1.87 -15.92
N LEU A 472 20.04 -2.15 -14.91
CA LEU A 472 20.50 -2.39 -13.54
C LEU A 472 20.98 -3.83 -13.32
N GLY A 473 21.87 -4.00 -12.35
CA GLY A 473 22.40 -5.29 -11.88
C GLY A 473 21.73 -5.79 -10.61
N SER A 474 22.07 -7.00 -10.17
CA SER A 474 21.62 -7.57 -8.90
C SER A 474 22.41 -6.99 -7.72
N ASN A 475 21.87 -7.09 -6.50
CA ASN A 475 22.51 -6.70 -5.25
C ASN A 475 23.13 -5.29 -5.32
N MET A 476 22.30 -4.28 -5.58
CA MET A 476 22.70 -2.88 -5.65
C MET A 476 21.53 -1.92 -5.39
N THR A 477 21.86 -0.68 -5.04
CA THR A 477 20.92 0.43 -4.95
C THR A 477 21.22 1.47 -6.04
N PHE A 478 20.20 1.90 -6.78
CA PHE A 478 20.26 3.09 -7.63
C PHE A 478 19.66 4.25 -6.84
N PHE A 479 20.53 5.08 -6.27
CA PHE A 479 20.18 6.13 -5.31
C PHE A 479 20.19 7.50 -5.99
N ILE A 480 19.02 8.12 -6.11
CA ILE A 480 18.82 9.46 -6.67
C ILE A 480 18.52 10.39 -5.50
N ASP A 481 19.50 11.17 -5.08
CA ASP A 481 19.36 12.14 -3.98
C ASP A 481 18.24 13.16 -4.26
N PRO A 482 17.59 13.75 -3.23
CA PRO A 482 16.48 14.68 -3.44
C PRO A 482 16.87 15.93 -4.23
N THR A 483 18.16 16.27 -4.30
CA THR A 483 18.70 17.39 -5.10
C THR A 483 19.01 17.01 -6.56
N ALA A 484 18.76 15.75 -6.96
CA ALA A 484 19.05 15.24 -8.29
C ALA A 484 17.79 14.88 -9.08
N THR A 485 17.90 14.99 -10.41
CA THR A 485 16.90 14.51 -11.37
C THR A 485 17.57 13.61 -12.40
N LEU A 486 17.04 12.40 -12.58
CA LEU A 486 17.31 11.57 -13.76
C LEU A 486 16.37 12.00 -14.88
N LEU A 487 16.93 12.51 -15.99
CA LEU A 487 16.16 13.04 -17.10
C LEU A 487 16.26 12.06 -18.29
N GLY A 488 15.14 11.51 -18.73
CA GLY A 488 15.05 10.72 -19.95
C GLY A 488 15.39 11.56 -21.17
N SER A 489 16.15 11.02 -22.11
CA SER A 489 16.37 11.63 -23.43
C SER A 489 15.05 11.76 -24.19
N ALA A 490 14.83 12.86 -24.89
CA ALA A 490 13.70 13.00 -25.82
C ALA A 490 13.87 12.22 -27.15
N ASN A 491 15.01 11.53 -27.34
CA ASN A 491 15.31 10.81 -28.57
C ASN A 491 14.98 9.31 -28.44
N ALA A 492 14.01 8.83 -29.23
CA ALA A 492 13.61 7.42 -29.24
C ALA A 492 14.75 6.42 -29.55
N ALA A 493 15.79 6.83 -30.28
CA ALA A 493 16.96 5.98 -30.56
C ALA A 493 17.77 5.64 -29.29
N ASP A 494 17.66 6.45 -28.23
CA ASP A 494 18.35 6.23 -26.96
C ASP A 494 17.69 5.13 -26.10
N TYR A 495 16.57 4.57 -26.57
CA TYR A 495 15.80 3.54 -25.89
C TYR A 495 15.69 2.27 -26.74
N PRO A 496 16.77 1.50 -26.93
CA PRO A 496 16.72 0.27 -27.72
C PRO A 496 15.68 -0.72 -27.14
N ALA A 497 15.06 -1.50 -28.02
CA ALA A 497 14.14 -2.55 -27.61
C ALA A 497 14.90 -3.63 -26.83
N GLN A 498 14.38 -4.00 -25.68
CA GLN A 498 14.98 -4.98 -24.79
C GLN A 498 14.44 -6.39 -25.08
N THR A 499 15.28 -7.38 -24.83
CA THR A 499 14.90 -8.80 -24.82
C THR A 499 14.88 -9.30 -23.39
N SER A 500 13.70 -9.39 -22.79
CA SER A 500 13.50 -9.83 -21.40
C SER A 500 13.49 -11.35 -21.24
N GLY A 501 13.29 -12.11 -22.32
CA GLY A 501 13.19 -13.57 -22.27
C GLY A 501 11.84 -14.11 -21.81
N THR A 502 10.89 -13.25 -21.46
CA THR A 502 9.52 -13.66 -21.14
C THR A 502 8.68 -13.88 -22.41
N GLY A 503 7.71 -14.81 -22.32
CA GLY A 503 6.62 -15.01 -23.27
C GLY A 503 5.38 -14.13 -23.01
N ASN A 504 5.47 -13.13 -22.14
CA ASN A 504 4.37 -12.25 -21.75
C ASN A 504 3.72 -11.57 -22.97
N THR A 505 2.39 -11.62 -23.04
CA THR A 505 1.62 -11.03 -24.14
C THR A 505 1.69 -9.51 -24.19
N GLN A 506 2.09 -8.82 -23.11
CA GLN A 506 2.27 -7.37 -23.12
C GLN A 506 3.57 -6.97 -23.81
N VAL A 507 4.61 -7.80 -23.70
CA VAL A 507 5.89 -7.62 -24.39
C VAL A 507 5.73 -7.86 -25.90
N SER A 508 4.83 -8.77 -26.32
CA SER A 508 4.58 -9.04 -27.75
C SER A 508 3.83 -7.90 -28.47
N LYS A 509 3.20 -6.98 -27.73
CA LYS A 509 2.62 -5.72 -28.26
C LYS A 509 3.62 -4.56 -28.36
N ASN A 510 4.91 -4.88 -28.38
CA ASN A 510 6.07 -3.98 -28.52
C ASN A 510 6.47 -3.16 -27.29
N CYS A 511 5.80 -3.22 -26.13
CA CYS A 511 6.24 -2.55 -24.89
C CYS A 511 7.57 -3.13 -24.34
N LYS A 512 8.69 -2.79 -24.99
CA LYS A 512 10.02 -3.39 -24.80
C LYS A 512 11.09 -2.37 -24.45
N ARG A 513 10.72 -1.11 -24.20
CA ARG A 513 11.66 0.00 -24.03
C ARG A 513 11.46 0.58 -22.64
N ALA A 514 12.54 0.97 -21.97
CA ALA A 514 12.48 1.58 -20.64
C ALA A 514 13.65 2.53 -20.41
N LEU A 515 13.45 3.54 -19.56
CA LEU A 515 14.53 4.39 -19.05
C LEU A 515 15.38 3.63 -18.02
N LEU A 516 14.75 3.03 -17.01
CA LEU A 516 15.39 2.11 -16.07
C LEU A 516 14.88 0.69 -16.31
N TYR A 517 15.78 -0.21 -16.70
CA TYR A 517 15.47 -1.61 -17.01
C TYR A 517 16.11 -2.55 -15.99
N VAL A 518 15.31 -3.44 -15.38
CA VAL A 518 15.75 -4.40 -14.37
C VAL A 518 15.40 -5.84 -14.82
N PRO A 519 16.23 -6.47 -15.66
CA PRO A 519 15.94 -7.79 -16.22
C PRO A 519 16.52 -8.93 -15.40
N SER A 520 15.68 -9.82 -14.89
CA SER A 520 16.12 -11.04 -14.20
C SER A 520 17.17 -10.75 -13.13
N ARG A 521 16.87 -9.79 -12.26
CA ARG A 521 17.74 -9.37 -11.17
C ARG A 521 17.14 -9.71 -9.82
N SER A 522 18.02 -9.79 -8.83
CA SER A 522 17.61 -10.00 -7.45
C SER A 522 18.22 -8.94 -6.55
N GLN A 523 17.48 -8.52 -5.52
CA GLN A 523 17.95 -7.52 -4.53
C GLN A 523 18.31 -6.19 -5.20
N VAL A 524 17.33 -5.56 -5.84
CA VAL A 524 17.51 -4.27 -6.51
C VAL A 524 16.67 -3.22 -5.82
N ARG A 525 17.28 -2.08 -5.51
CA ARG A 525 16.58 -0.93 -4.94
C ARG A 525 16.73 0.29 -5.84
N ILE A 526 15.64 1.01 -6.08
CA ILE A 526 15.61 2.35 -6.70
C ILE A 526 15.01 3.29 -5.66
N ASP A 527 15.81 4.24 -5.17
CA ASP A 527 15.51 5.01 -3.95
C ASP A 527 16.18 6.40 -3.99
N GLY A 528 16.01 7.20 -2.95
CA GLY A 528 16.86 8.35 -2.64
C GLY A 528 16.14 9.70 -2.52
N GLY A 529 14.84 9.79 -2.82
CA GLY A 529 14.05 11.03 -2.69
C GLY A 529 14.04 11.93 -3.94
N GLY A 530 14.89 11.64 -4.93
CA GLY A 530 15.02 12.42 -6.15
C GLY A 530 13.95 12.16 -7.21
N ALA A 531 14.06 12.90 -8.31
CA ALA A 531 13.09 12.85 -9.40
C ALA A 531 13.56 12.01 -10.59
N ILE A 532 12.61 11.35 -11.27
CA ILE A 532 12.78 10.76 -12.60
C ILE A 532 11.77 11.43 -13.53
N ASP A 533 12.28 12.10 -14.57
CA ASP A 533 11.47 12.75 -15.61
C ASP A 533 11.68 12.05 -16.94
N GLY A 534 10.67 11.36 -17.47
CA GLY A 534 10.80 10.65 -18.75
C GLY A 534 10.74 11.53 -19.98
N GLN A 535 10.36 12.80 -19.84
CA GLN A 535 10.04 13.69 -20.97
C GLN A 535 9.05 13.06 -21.98
N GLY A 536 8.12 12.25 -21.48
CA GLY A 536 7.20 11.41 -22.27
C GLY A 536 6.38 12.14 -23.32
N ASP A 537 6.08 13.42 -23.10
CA ASP A 537 5.42 14.33 -24.05
C ASP A 537 6.14 14.44 -25.39
N SER A 538 7.43 14.12 -25.43
CA SER A 538 8.26 14.19 -26.64
C SER A 538 8.03 13.01 -27.58
N PHE A 539 7.31 11.98 -27.14
CA PHE A 539 7.13 10.74 -27.87
C PHE A 539 5.71 10.63 -28.45
N GLY A 540 5.63 10.39 -29.76
CA GLY A 540 4.40 10.02 -30.46
C GLY A 540 4.49 8.63 -31.08
N GLY A 541 3.47 8.22 -31.84
CA GLY A 541 3.44 6.93 -32.52
C GLY A 541 2.69 5.83 -31.76
N ALA A 542 2.97 4.57 -32.09
CA ALA A 542 2.31 3.42 -31.48
C ALA A 542 2.77 3.24 -30.03
N GLU A 543 1.88 2.71 -29.19
CA GLU A 543 2.12 2.55 -27.75
C GLU A 543 3.44 1.84 -27.43
N GLY A 544 3.68 0.68 -28.06
CA GLY A 544 4.87 -0.12 -27.83
C GLY A 544 6.19 0.49 -28.33
N ASP A 545 6.17 1.55 -29.14
CA ASP A 545 7.40 2.20 -29.57
C ASP A 545 7.95 3.19 -28.53
N ARG A 546 7.21 3.44 -27.45
CA ARG A 546 7.54 4.44 -26.43
C ARG A 546 8.15 3.78 -25.18
N PRO A 547 9.10 4.44 -24.48
CA PRO A 547 9.75 3.87 -23.31
C PRO A 547 8.93 4.01 -22.01
N MET A 548 8.88 2.94 -21.22
CA MET A 548 8.45 2.97 -19.82
C MET A 548 9.45 3.76 -18.96
N LEU A 549 9.05 4.32 -17.81
CA LEU A 549 10.04 4.94 -16.90
C LEU A 549 10.86 3.86 -16.21
N ILE A 550 10.18 2.93 -15.55
CA ILE A 550 10.81 1.84 -14.80
C ILE A 550 10.17 0.54 -15.23
N TRP A 551 10.99 -0.45 -15.58
CA TRP A 551 10.52 -1.79 -15.92
C TRP A 551 11.37 -2.85 -15.23
N SER A 552 10.84 -3.45 -14.18
CA SER A 552 11.35 -4.70 -13.61
C SER A 552 10.68 -5.89 -14.26
N VAL A 553 11.46 -6.88 -14.68
CA VAL A 553 10.95 -8.07 -15.35
C VAL A 553 11.67 -9.32 -14.88
N LEU A 554 10.92 -10.41 -14.61
CA LEU A 554 11.46 -11.70 -14.15
C LEU A 554 12.41 -11.57 -12.94
N SER A 555 12.17 -10.57 -12.10
CA SER A 555 13.07 -10.19 -11.01
C SER A 555 12.49 -10.59 -9.66
N ASN A 556 13.33 -10.65 -8.62
CA ASN A 556 12.88 -11.02 -7.28
C ASN A 556 13.47 -10.08 -6.24
N ASN A 557 12.71 -9.65 -5.24
CA ASN A 557 13.19 -8.75 -4.18
C ASN A 557 13.61 -7.40 -4.80
N VAL A 558 12.60 -6.65 -5.29
CA VAL A 558 12.75 -5.33 -5.93
C VAL A 558 12.02 -4.26 -5.13
N ALA A 559 12.72 -3.19 -4.75
CA ALA A 559 12.16 -2.04 -4.04
C ALA A 559 12.26 -0.81 -4.93
N ILE A 560 11.13 -0.14 -5.13
CA ILE A 560 11.05 1.14 -5.83
C ILE A 560 10.35 2.10 -4.85
N GLN A 561 11.10 3.03 -4.27
CA GLN A 561 10.58 3.79 -3.15
C GLN A 561 11.13 5.21 -3.03
N ASN A 562 10.36 6.10 -2.40
CA ASN A 562 10.75 7.48 -2.12
C ASN A 562 11.16 8.24 -3.40
N LEU A 563 10.33 8.20 -4.44
CA LEU A 563 10.66 8.83 -5.74
C LEU A 563 9.55 9.78 -6.18
N TYR A 564 9.94 10.82 -6.91
CA TYR A 564 9.04 11.60 -7.73
C TYR A 564 9.17 11.19 -9.20
N LEU A 565 8.13 10.58 -9.75
CA LEU A 565 8.08 10.11 -11.14
C LEU A 565 7.20 11.05 -11.94
N LYS A 566 7.68 11.52 -13.09
CA LYS A 566 6.87 12.36 -13.97
C LYS A 566 7.07 12.03 -15.44
N LYS A 567 6.01 12.25 -16.21
CA LYS A 567 6.01 12.23 -17.67
C LYS A 567 6.59 10.93 -18.24
N GLY A 568 6.03 9.78 -17.83
CA GLY A 568 6.25 8.53 -18.57
C GLY A 568 5.84 8.70 -20.03
N ALA A 569 6.45 7.97 -20.97
CA ALA A 569 6.08 8.05 -22.39
C ALA A 569 4.97 7.05 -22.77
N VAL A 570 4.72 6.09 -21.88
CA VAL A 570 3.67 5.05 -21.90
C VAL A 570 3.45 4.70 -20.42
N TRP A 571 3.36 3.42 -20.06
CA TRP A 571 3.29 2.96 -18.68
C TRP A 571 4.50 3.46 -17.88
N SER A 572 4.22 4.06 -16.72
CA SER A 572 5.26 4.75 -15.96
C SER A 572 6.08 3.77 -15.14
N LEU A 573 5.50 3.11 -14.15
CA LEU A 573 6.19 2.14 -13.29
C LEU A 573 5.62 0.75 -13.52
N VAL A 574 6.43 -0.16 -14.07
CA VAL A 574 6.00 -1.51 -14.44
C VAL A 574 6.81 -2.56 -13.68
N SER A 575 6.12 -3.43 -12.95
CA SER A 575 6.67 -4.67 -12.42
C SER A 575 6.02 -5.86 -13.11
N MET A 576 6.83 -6.64 -13.83
CA MET A 576 6.35 -7.73 -14.68
C MET A 576 6.97 -9.07 -14.26
N GLU A 577 6.14 -10.08 -14.00
CA GLU A 577 6.56 -11.43 -13.59
C GLU A 577 7.64 -11.41 -12.50
N SER A 578 7.51 -10.46 -11.57
CA SER A 578 8.49 -10.23 -10.52
C SER A 578 7.88 -10.50 -9.15
N ASP A 579 8.67 -11.11 -8.28
CA ASP A 579 8.23 -11.55 -6.96
C ASP A 579 8.87 -10.73 -5.85
N GLN A 580 8.19 -10.62 -4.71
CA GLN A 580 8.69 -9.89 -3.54
C GLN A 580 9.00 -8.43 -3.89
N VAL A 581 7.97 -7.70 -4.34
CA VAL A 581 8.11 -6.34 -4.83
C VAL A 581 7.51 -5.35 -3.83
N LEU A 582 8.29 -4.34 -3.48
CA LEU A 582 7.83 -3.20 -2.68
C LEU A 582 7.82 -1.94 -3.55
N ILE A 583 6.65 -1.35 -3.71
CA ILE A 583 6.47 -0.02 -4.30
C ILE A 583 5.92 0.89 -3.20
N SER A 584 6.72 1.85 -2.73
CA SER A 584 6.37 2.62 -1.53
C SER A 584 6.74 4.09 -1.63
N ASN A 585 5.87 5.00 -1.15
CA ASN A 585 6.16 6.44 -1.11
C ASN A 585 6.49 7.02 -2.50
N ILE A 586 5.68 6.70 -3.50
CA ILE A 586 5.83 7.21 -4.86
C ILE A 586 4.89 8.39 -5.06
N ASN A 587 5.43 9.51 -5.54
CA ASN A 587 4.64 10.59 -6.12
C ASN A 587 4.74 10.45 -7.65
N LEU A 588 3.65 10.12 -8.33
CA LEU A 588 3.64 9.87 -9.77
C LEU A 588 2.69 10.83 -10.47
N GLN A 589 3.20 11.50 -11.49
CA GLN A 589 2.41 12.30 -12.40
C GLN A 589 2.69 11.90 -13.85
N SER A 590 1.80 11.13 -14.45
CA SER A 590 1.73 10.93 -15.89
C SER A 590 0.57 11.72 -16.47
N ASN A 591 0.57 11.91 -17.78
CA ASN A 591 -0.41 12.70 -18.51
C ASN A 591 -0.69 12.03 -19.85
N ASN A 592 -1.77 12.38 -20.55
CA ASN A 592 -2.16 11.77 -21.83
C ASN A 592 -2.67 10.31 -21.72
N ILE A 593 -3.57 9.94 -22.64
CA ILE A 593 -4.12 8.59 -22.76
C ILE A 593 -2.97 7.61 -23.03
N THR A 594 -3.04 6.37 -22.52
CA THR A 594 -2.03 5.29 -22.53
C THR A 594 -0.80 5.48 -21.64
N HIS A 595 -0.82 6.48 -20.76
CA HIS A 595 0.25 6.70 -19.78
C HIS A 595 -0.16 6.23 -18.40
N ASP A 596 -0.37 4.92 -18.24
CA ASP A 596 -0.69 4.26 -16.97
C ASP A 596 0.31 4.69 -15.87
N GLY A 597 -0.20 4.73 -14.64
CA GLY A 597 0.60 5.07 -13.46
C GLY A 597 1.48 3.91 -13.02
N ILE A 598 0.90 3.00 -12.22
CA ILE A 598 1.58 1.82 -11.72
C ILE A 598 0.96 0.57 -12.34
N ASP A 599 1.77 -0.22 -13.01
CA ASP A 599 1.41 -1.50 -13.60
C ASP A 599 2.06 -2.67 -12.88
N VAL A 600 1.25 -3.60 -12.41
CA VAL A 600 1.72 -4.92 -11.97
C VAL A 600 1.22 -5.96 -12.97
N VAL A 601 2.15 -6.61 -13.66
CA VAL A 601 1.89 -7.54 -14.75
C VAL A 601 2.40 -8.93 -14.38
N ASP A 602 1.57 -9.75 -13.75
CA ASP A 602 1.95 -11.03 -13.14
C ASP A 602 2.98 -10.90 -11.99
N GLY A 603 2.93 -11.81 -11.02
CA GLY A 603 3.87 -11.84 -9.89
C GLY A 603 3.24 -12.28 -8.57
N ALA A 604 4.04 -12.34 -7.53
CA ALA A 604 3.59 -12.73 -6.20
C ALA A 604 4.30 -11.92 -5.11
N ASP A 605 3.63 -11.73 -3.98
CA ASP A 605 4.18 -11.01 -2.82
C ASP A 605 4.52 -9.55 -3.10
N ILE A 606 3.50 -8.83 -3.54
CA ILE A 606 3.64 -7.43 -3.95
C ILE A 606 2.96 -6.53 -2.92
N ILE A 607 3.66 -5.47 -2.51
CA ILE A 607 3.11 -4.41 -1.66
C ILE A 607 3.22 -3.10 -2.41
N VAL A 608 2.08 -2.46 -2.65
CA VAL A 608 1.99 -1.07 -3.12
C VAL A 608 1.43 -0.25 -1.97
N GLN A 609 2.19 0.72 -1.47
CA GLN A 609 1.76 1.51 -0.32
C GLN A 609 2.18 2.98 -0.40
N ASN A 610 1.43 3.86 0.26
CA ASN A 610 1.79 5.28 0.40
C ASN A 610 2.06 5.99 -0.94
N CYS A 611 1.43 5.54 -2.02
CA CYS A 611 1.62 6.10 -3.36
C CYS A 611 0.56 7.16 -3.66
N GLN A 612 0.94 8.21 -4.37
CA GLN A 612 0.07 9.29 -4.82
C GLN A 612 0.24 9.39 -6.33
N VAL A 613 -0.76 8.92 -7.06
CA VAL A 613 -0.69 8.74 -8.51
C VAL A 613 -1.75 9.61 -9.18
N ARG A 614 -1.30 10.49 -10.07
CA ARG A 614 -2.13 11.16 -11.07
C ARG A 614 -1.74 10.67 -12.45
N SER A 615 -2.69 10.04 -13.13
CA SER A 615 -2.43 9.34 -14.40
C SER A 615 -3.32 9.85 -15.53
N GLY A 616 -2.76 9.90 -16.74
CA GLY A 616 -3.55 10.17 -17.95
C GLY A 616 -4.38 8.97 -18.41
N ASP A 617 -3.99 7.77 -17.97
CA ASP A 617 -4.71 6.50 -18.15
C ASP A 617 -5.03 5.84 -16.80
N ASP A 618 -5.08 4.52 -16.71
CA ASP A 618 -5.31 3.81 -15.45
C ASP A 618 -4.24 4.18 -14.38
N ALA A 619 -4.67 4.58 -13.18
CA ALA A 619 -3.75 5.05 -12.13
C ALA A 619 -3.03 3.87 -11.45
N MET A 620 -3.75 2.80 -11.14
CA MET A 620 -3.20 1.52 -10.69
C MET A 620 -3.80 0.41 -11.55
N CYS A 621 -2.97 -0.25 -12.35
CA CYS A 621 -3.41 -1.30 -13.26
C CYS A 621 -2.75 -2.64 -12.96
N LEU A 622 -3.59 -3.65 -12.76
CA LEU A 622 -3.18 -5.03 -12.57
C LEU A 622 -3.46 -5.78 -13.87
N LYS A 623 -2.45 -6.42 -14.43
CA LYS A 623 -2.55 -7.19 -15.68
C LYS A 623 -1.95 -8.58 -15.47
N THR A 624 -2.37 -9.52 -16.30
CA THR A 624 -1.76 -10.86 -16.34
C THR A 624 -1.55 -11.26 -17.79
N GLY A 625 -0.28 -11.32 -18.20
CA GLY A 625 0.12 -11.64 -19.57
C GLY A 625 0.63 -13.06 -19.75
N VAL A 626 0.77 -13.82 -18.66
CA VAL A 626 1.10 -15.26 -18.66
C VAL A 626 0.16 -16.03 -17.72
N ARG A 627 0.13 -17.37 -17.81
CA ARG A 627 -0.74 -18.20 -16.93
C ARG A 627 -0.43 -18.08 -15.45
N ARG A 628 0.77 -17.59 -15.11
CA ARG A 628 1.22 -17.38 -13.74
C ARG A 628 0.24 -16.50 -12.96
N GLY A 629 -0.21 -15.39 -13.54
CA GLY A 629 -1.14 -14.49 -12.88
C GLY A 629 -0.53 -13.69 -11.73
N ILE A 630 -1.39 -13.09 -10.91
CA ILE A 630 -1.05 -12.42 -9.65
C ILE A 630 -1.60 -13.23 -8.49
N ASP A 631 -0.74 -13.68 -7.59
CA ASP A 631 -1.09 -14.63 -6.52
C ASP A 631 -1.35 -13.98 -5.16
N THR A 632 -0.53 -12.99 -4.74
CA THR A 632 -0.83 -12.16 -3.56
C THR A 632 -0.33 -10.74 -3.74
N MET A 633 -1.15 -9.79 -3.32
CA MET A 633 -0.82 -8.38 -3.36
C MET A 633 -1.60 -7.60 -2.31
N THR A 634 -0.95 -6.60 -1.73
CA THR A 634 -1.59 -5.60 -0.89
C THR A 634 -1.42 -4.23 -1.52
N ILE A 635 -2.53 -3.48 -1.63
CA ILE A 635 -2.53 -2.08 -2.07
C ILE A 635 -3.14 -1.23 -0.95
N ARG A 636 -2.37 -0.32 -0.36
CA ARG A 636 -2.86 0.46 0.77
C ARG A 636 -2.32 1.87 0.91
N ASP A 637 -3.00 2.67 1.72
CA ASP A 637 -2.57 4.00 2.14
C ASP A 637 -2.28 4.97 0.96
N SER A 638 -2.93 4.74 -0.19
CA SER A 638 -2.57 5.38 -1.46
C SER A 638 -3.72 6.21 -2.05
N VAL A 639 -3.36 7.18 -2.88
CA VAL A 639 -4.29 7.99 -3.67
C VAL A 639 -4.09 7.66 -5.15
N PHE A 640 -5.14 7.22 -5.83
CA PHE A 640 -5.13 6.91 -7.25
C PHE A 640 -6.12 7.79 -7.98
N GLY A 641 -5.67 8.59 -8.94
CA GLY A 641 -6.57 9.47 -9.64
C GLY A 641 -6.16 9.80 -11.06
N GLY A 642 -7.11 10.37 -11.79
CA GLY A 642 -6.85 10.89 -13.12
C GLY A 642 -6.06 12.21 -13.06
N ASP A 643 -5.41 12.54 -14.17
CA ASP A 643 -4.70 13.80 -14.38
C ASP A 643 -5.63 15.00 -14.60
N GLY A 644 -6.94 14.76 -14.70
CA GLY A 644 -8.00 15.75 -14.90
C GLY A 644 -8.10 16.31 -16.32
N THR A 645 -7.31 15.82 -17.28
CA THR A 645 -7.21 16.39 -18.64
C THR A 645 -7.35 15.39 -19.78
N SER A 646 -6.97 14.12 -19.56
CA SER A 646 -6.79 13.15 -20.65
C SER A 646 -8.02 12.31 -20.95
N GLY A 647 -9.05 12.35 -20.09
CA GLY A 647 -10.37 11.79 -20.41
C GLY A 647 -10.40 10.28 -20.63
N GLY A 648 -9.59 9.48 -19.93
CA GLY A 648 -9.64 8.03 -20.03
C GLY A 648 -8.85 7.31 -18.94
N SER A 649 -9.35 7.29 -17.70
CA SER A 649 -8.65 6.68 -16.56
C SER A 649 -9.61 5.89 -15.67
N ASN A 650 -9.18 4.73 -15.21
CA ASN A 650 -9.73 4.06 -14.01
C ASN A 650 -8.83 4.32 -12.80
N GLY A 651 -9.40 4.22 -11.60
CA GLY A 651 -8.64 4.32 -10.36
C GLY A 651 -7.77 3.09 -10.12
N ILE A 652 -8.43 1.98 -9.80
CA ILE A 652 -7.79 0.68 -9.60
C ILE A 652 -8.44 -0.30 -10.58
N LYS A 653 -7.67 -0.77 -11.56
CA LYS A 653 -8.14 -1.63 -12.65
C LYS A 653 -7.46 -2.98 -12.67
N PHE A 654 -8.23 -3.99 -13.05
CA PHE A 654 -7.76 -5.30 -13.45
C PHE A 654 -8.03 -5.46 -14.94
N GLY A 655 -6.99 -5.70 -15.72
CA GLY A 655 -7.06 -5.85 -17.17
C GLY A 655 -6.52 -4.64 -17.94
N THR A 656 -6.73 -4.55 -19.25
CA THR A 656 -7.56 -5.48 -20.04
C THR A 656 -6.87 -6.82 -20.36
N ALA A 657 -5.56 -6.92 -20.10
CA ALA A 657 -4.82 -8.18 -20.20
C ALA A 657 -5.06 -9.05 -18.96
N THR A 658 -5.80 -10.15 -19.13
CA THR A 658 -6.29 -10.98 -18.02
C THR A 658 -6.16 -12.47 -18.36
N TYR A 659 -4.95 -12.92 -18.68
CA TYR A 659 -4.68 -14.28 -19.14
C TYR A 659 -4.39 -15.26 -18.00
N GLY A 660 -3.65 -14.81 -16.98
CA GLY A 660 -3.42 -15.50 -15.72
C GLY A 660 -4.44 -15.10 -14.66
N GLY A 661 -4.60 -15.90 -13.61
CA GLY A 661 -5.55 -15.61 -12.54
C GLY A 661 -5.15 -14.43 -11.64
N PHE A 662 -6.11 -13.94 -10.87
CA PHE A 662 -5.91 -12.97 -9.79
C PHE A 662 -6.41 -13.60 -8.49
N TYR A 663 -5.51 -13.79 -7.53
CA TYR A 663 -5.81 -14.49 -6.28
C TYR A 663 -5.42 -13.65 -5.08
N ALA A 664 -6.20 -13.75 -4.01
CA ALA A 664 -5.87 -13.25 -2.67
C ALA A 664 -5.31 -11.81 -2.66
N LEU A 665 -6.03 -10.88 -3.28
CA LEU A 665 -5.64 -9.46 -3.36
C LEU A 665 -6.43 -8.64 -2.35
N ASP A 666 -5.69 -7.81 -1.62
CA ASP A 666 -6.20 -7.03 -0.51
C ASP A 666 -5.94 -5.54 -0.74
N ILE A 667 -7.00 -4.82 -1.10
CA ILE A 667 -6.96 -3.42 -1.50
C ILE A 667 -7.69 -2.61 -0.45
N HIS A 668 -6.98 -1.82 0.35
CA HIS A 668 -7.61 -1.13 1.48
C HIS A 668 -6.99 0.21 1.86
N ASP A 669 -7.77 1.08 2.50
CA ASP A 669 -7.33 2.42 2.95
C ASP A 669 -6.79 3.27 1.79
N ASN A 670 -7.54 3.29 0.68
CA ASN A 670 -7.17 4.02 -0.53
C ASN A 670 -8.22 5.08 -0.88
N TYR A 671 -7.77 6.17 -1.49
CA TYR A 671 -8.65 7.18 -2.05
C TYR A 671 -8.56 7.23 -3.57
N VAL A 672 -9.71 7.17 -4.24
CA VAL A 672 -9.78 7.22 -5.71
C VAL A 672 -10.49 8.49 -6.17
N LYS A 673 -9.88 9.27 -7.06
CA LYS A 673 -10.56 10.49 -7.51
C LYS A 673 -10.24 10.97 -8.91
N ASP A 674 -11.17 11.74 -9.46
CA ASP A 674 -11.01 12.40 -10.76
C ASP A 674 -10.77 11.39 -11.90
N VAL A 675 -11.43 10.23 -11.84
CA VAL A 675 -11.31 9.16 -12.84
C VAL A 675 -12.56 9.06 -13.69
N GLN A 676 -12.40 9.05 -15.00
CA GLN A 676 -13.53 9.09 -15.93
C GLN A 676 -14.36 7.81 -15.93
N TYR A 677 -13.72 6.64 -15.78
CA TYR A 677 -14.39 5.35 -15.88
C TYR A 677 -14.77 4.85 -14.50
N ALA A 678 -14.20 3.75 -14.02
CA ALA A 678 -14.55 3.21 -12.72
C ALA A 678 -13.50 3.57 -11.65
N ALA A 679 -13.97 3.80 -10.42
CA ALA A 679 -13.09 3.86 -9.27
C ALA A 679 -12.41 2.49 -9.05
N MET A 680 -13.22 1.42 -9.12
CA MET A 680 -12.78 0.03 -9.02
C MET A 680 -13.29 -0.75 -10.24
N ALA A 681 -12.38 -1.11 -11.13
CA ALA A 681 -12.63 -1.93 -12.31
C ALA A 681 -12.01 -3.32 -12.14
N LEU A 682 -12.86 -4.35 -12.15
CA LEU A 682 -12.46 -5.75 -12.02
C LEU A 682 -12.89 -6.52 -13.27
N GLU A 683 -11.95 -6.83 -14.16
CA GLU A 683 -12.22 -7.54 -15.40
C GLU A 683 -11.59 -8.94 -15.42
N SER A 684 -12.29 -9.87 -16.07
CA SER A 684 -11.73 -11.10 -16.62
C SER A 684 -12.33 -11.34 -18.00
N ARG A 685 -11.50 -11.20 -19.03
CA ARG A 685 -11.93 -11.23 -20.45
C ARG A 685 -11.09 -12.12 -21.36
N GLU A 686 -9.91 -12.52 -20.90
CA GLU A 686 -8.97 -13.42 -21.61
C GLU A 686 -8.78 -14.77 -20.87
N GLY A 687 -9.69 -15.07 -19.93
CA GLY A 687 -9.73 -16.35 -19.25
C GLY A 687 -9.15 -16.37 -17.83
N ALA A 688 -8.87 -15.22 -17.21
CA ALA A 688 -8.41 -15.16 -15.82
C ALA A 688 -9.43 -15.75 -14.85
N ASP A 689 -8.96 -16.60 -13.94
CA ASP A 689 -9.72 -16.99 -12.78
C ASP A 689 -9.47 -15.93 -11.68
N VAL A 690 -10.54 -15.31 -11.19
CA VAL A 690 -10.51 -14.25 -10.17
C VAL A 690 -11.11 -14.81 -8.89
N ASP A 691 -10.32 -14.88 -7.82
CA ASP A 691 -10.79 -15.42 -6.54
C ASP A 691 -10.21 -14.67 -5.33
N GLN A 692 -11.05 -14.43 -4.32
CA GLN A 692 -10.67 -13.78 -3.05
C GLN A 692 -10.11 -12.37 -3.22
N ILE A 693 -10.88 -11.50 -3.89
CA ILE A 693 -10.54 -10.09 -4.05
C ILE A 693 -11.28 -9.26 -3.03
N ARG A 694 -10.56 -8.47 -2.23
CA ARG A 694 -11.15 -7.67 -1.14
C ARG A 694 -10.81 -6.19 -1.34
N PHE A 695 -11.84 -5.39 -1.56
CA PHE A 695 -11.78 -3.93 -1.47
C PHE A 695 -12.36 -3.48 -0.14
N ARG A 696 -11.62 -2.72 0.66
CA ARG A 696 -12.01 -2.38 2.04
C ARG A 696 -11.62 -0.95 2.40
N ARG A 697 -12.53 -0.13 2.94
CA ARG A 697 -12.21 1.26 3.32
C ARG A 697 -11.63 2.03 2.13
N VAL A 698 -12.42 2.08 1.06
CA VAL A 698 -12.08 2.85 -0.15
C VAL A 698 -13.05 4.01 -0.26
N GLU A 699 -12.49 5.20 -0.24
CA GLU A 699 -13.21 6.42 -0.55
C GLU A 699 -13.05 6.76 -2.03
N PHE A 700 -14.07 7.37 -2.63
CA PHE A 700 -13.91 7.92 -3.98
C PHE A 700 -14.69 9.21 -4.24
N ALA A 701 -14.20 10.01 -5.17
CA ALA A 701 -14.74 11.31 -5.50
C ALA A 701 -14.64 11.60 -7.00
N ASN A 702 -15.69 12.22 -7.57
CA ASN A 702 -15.64 12.68 -8.95
C ASN A 702 -15.28 11.56 -9.95
N VAL A 703 -15.95 10.40 -9.82
CA VAL A 703 -15.69 9.23 -10.66
C VAL A 703 -16.83 8.95 -11.63
N GLY A 704 -16.59 8.35 -12.79
CA GLY A 704 -17.67 7.97 -13.70
C GLY A 704 -18.61 6.92 -13.09
N SER A 705 -18.05 5.82 -12.59
CA SER A 705 -18.78 4.74 -11.93
C SER A 705 -18.02 4.27 -10.69
N ALA A 706 -18.74 3.85 -9.66
CA ALA A 706 -18.10 3.31 -8.45
C ALA A 706 -17.47 1.93 -8.73
N PHE A 707 -18.23 1.07 -9.40
CA PHE A 707 -17.88 -0.34 -9.60
C PHE A 707 -18.09 -0.75 -11.06
N PHE A 708 -17.07 -1.39 -11.63
CA PHE A 708 -17.19 -2.12 -12.88
C PHE A 708 -16.69 -3.54 -12.63
N VAL A 709 -17.57 -4.53 -12.74
CA VAL A 709 -17.23 -5.94 -12.52
C VAL A 709 -17.68 -6.74 -13.73
N TYR A 710 -16.70 -7.25 -14.48
CA TYR A 710 -16.93 -7.73 -15.84
C TYR A 710 -16.26 -9.08 -16.06
N LEU A 711 -17.08 -10.13 -16.18
CA LEU A 711 -16.63 -11.47 -16.57
C LEU A 711 -17.15 -11.77 -17.98
N ALA A 712 -16.25 -11.88 -18.95
CA ALA A 712 -16.61 -12.14 -20.34
C ALA A 712 -15.55 -12.95 -21.10
N GLN A 713 -15.83 -13.25 -22.38
CA GLN A 713 -14.85 -13.76 -23.33
C GLN A 713 -14.73 -12.78 -24.47
N GLN A 714 -13.52 -12.28 -24.71
CA GLN A 714 -13.29 -11.31 -25.77
C GLN A 714 -12.28 -11.78 -26.83
N ALA A 715 -11.33 -12.65 -26.47
CA ALA A 715 -10.30 -13.08 -27.41
C ALA A 715 -10.79 -14.23 -28.30
N THR A 716 -10.88 -13.99 -29.62
CA THR A 716 -11.15 -15.05 -30.62
C THR A 716 -9.92 -15.87 -30.97
N THR A 717 -8.73 -15.37 -30.64
CA THR A 717 -7.42 -16.00 -30.88
C THR A 717 -6.44 -15.59 -29.78
N HIS A 718 -5.74 -16.56 -29.18
CA HIS A 718 -4.72 -16.28 -28.17
C HIS A 718 -3.35 -16.05 -28.86
N PRO A 719 -2.52 -15.06 -28.44
CA PRO A 719 -1.22 -14.78 -29.05
C PRO A 719 -0.24 -15.96 -29.04
N VAL A 720 -0.49 -16.95 -28.17
CA VAL A 720 0.40 -18.08 -27.89
C VAL A 720 -0.16 -19.43 -28.42
N GLY A 721 -1.22 -19.40 -29.24
CA GLY A 721 -1.82 -20.60 -29.82
C GLY A 721 -2.70 -21.42 -28.86
N ASP A 722 -2.94 -20.93 -27.64
CA ASP A 722 -3.86 -21.56 -26.70
C ASP A 722 -5.32 -21.47 -27.15
N VAL A 723 -6.10 -22.46 -26.72
CA VAL A 723 -7.56 -22.43 -26.85
C VAL A 723 -8.11 -21.31 -25.96
N PRO A 724 -8.87 -20.34 -26.50
CA PRO A 724 -9.54 -19.34 -25.68
C PRO A 724 -10.39 -20.00 -24.61
N LYS A 725 -10.04 -19.76 -23.33
CA LYS A 725 -10.82 -20.23 -22.19
C LYS A 725 -11.61 -19.08 -21.59
N LEU A 726 -12.77 -19.39 -21.04
CA LEU A 726 -13.47 -18.47 -20.15
C LEU A 726 -12.93 -18.63 -18.74
N GLY A 727 -12.78 -17.49 -18.07
CA GLY A 727 -12.36 -17.44 -16.68
C GLY A 727 -13.53 -17.72 -15.74
N SER A 728 -13.25 -17.59 -14.45
CA SER A 728 -14.23 -17.59 -13.38
C SER A 728 -14.05 -16.34 -12.52
N MET A 729 -15.09 -15.96 -11.80
CA MET A 729 -15.00 -14.87 -10.81
C MET A 729 -15.80 -15.25 -9.57
N ASN A 730 -15.08 -15.43 -8.46
CA ASN A 730 -15.61 -15.90 -7.20
C ASN A 730 -15.10 -15.07 -6.02
N ALA A 731 -15.91 -14.95 -4.96
CA ALA A 731 -15.50 -14.41 -3.67
C ALA A 731 -14.87 -13.00 -3.78
N VAL A 732 -15.61 -12.07 -4.38
CA VAL A 732 -15.25 -10.65 -4.46
C VAL A 732 -16.04 -9.90 -3.40
N SER A 733 -15.38 -9.09 -2.57
CA SER A 733 -16.05 -8.28 -1.55
C SER A 733 -15.64 -6.82 -1.57
N PHE A 734 -16.64 -5.96 -1.36
CA PHE A 734 -16.53 -4.52 -1.20
C PHE A 734 -17.07 -4.16 0.19
N THR A 735 -16.20 -3.74 1.10
CA THR A 735 -16.55 -3.47 2.50
C THR A 735 -16.17 -2.05 2.88
N ASP A 736 -17.07 -1.28 3.49
CA ASP A 736 -16.82 0.11 3.88
C ASP A 736 -16.32 0.92 2.67
N ILE A 737 -17.22 1.18 1.73
CA ILE A 737 -16.92 1.95 0.52
C ILE A 737 -17.80 3.19 0.54
N THR A 738 -17.25 4.38 0.31
CA THR A 738 -18.07 5.60 0.26
C THR A 738 -17.59 6.57 -0.81
N GLY A 739 -18.51 7.29 -1.43
CA GLY A 739 -18.14 8.25 -2.46
C GLY A 739 -19.29 8.70 -3.34
N TRP A 740 -18.96 9.49 -4.36
CA TRP A 740 -19.95 9.95 -5.34
C TRP A 740 -19.45 9.85 -6.78
N THR A 741 -20.40 9.63 -7.67
CA THR A 741 -20.17 9.58 -9.12
C THR A 741 -20.56 10.90 -9.79
N THR A 742 -19.98 11.15 -10.96
CA THR A 742 -20.28 12.31 -11.81
C THR A 742 -20.37 11.90 -13.29
N ASN A 743 -21.03 12.73 -14.08
CA ASN A 743 -21.11 12.66 -15.53
C ASN A 743 -19.82 13.19 -16.15
N TRP A 744 -19.04 12.28 -16.72
CA TRP A 744 -17.92 12.66 -17.56
C TRP A 744 -18.34 12.72 -19.04
N PRO A 745 -17.77 13.63 -19.86
CA PRO A 745 -18.16 13.79 -21.27
C PRO A 745 -18.13 12.48 -22.07
N ASN A 746 -17.13 11.63 -21.82
CA ASN A 746 -16.93 10.35 -22.51
C ASN A 746 -17.43 9.14 -21.71
N SER A 747 -17.91 9.34 -20.48
CA SER A 747 -18.52 8.30 -19.63
C SER A 747 -19.74 8.90 -18.92
N PRO A 748 -20.83 9.20 -19.65
CA PRO A 748 -22.01 9.80 -19.05
C PRO A 748 -22.82 8.77 -18.25
N HIS A 749 -22.29 7.57 -17.96
CA HIS A 749 -23.02 6.48 -17.33
C HIS A 749 -22.48 6.21 -15.94
N GLN A 750 -23.35 6.34 -14.95
CA GLN A 750 -22.95 6.33 -13.54
C GLN A 750 -23.21 5.02 -12.82
N ALA A 751 -24.09 4.20 -13.38
CA ALA A 751 -24.50 2.96 -12.74
C ALA A 751 -23.32 1.97 -12.74
N ALA A 752 -23.22 1.21 -11.67
CA ALA A 752 -22.35 0.06 -11.57
C ALA A 752 -22.81 -1.02 -12.56
N LEU A 753 -21.90 -1.42 -13.44
CA LEU A 753 -22.09 -2.53 -14.37
C LEU A 753 -21.44 -3.77 -13.79
N ILE A 754 -22.26 -4.74 -13.39
CA ILE A 754 -21.82 -6.02 -12.84
C ILE A 754 -22.43 -7.12 -13.71
N THR A 755 -21.60 -7.73 -14.56
CA THR A 755 -22.11 -8.69 -15.54
C THR A 755 -21.18 -9.88 -15.72
N GLY A 756 -21.76 -11.08 -15.64
CA GLY A 756 -21.23 -12.26 -16.32
C GLY A 756 -21.57 -12.21 -17.81
N HIS A 757 -21.44 -13.35 -18.51
CA HIS A 757 -21.54 -13.38 -19.96
C HIS A 757 -22.09 -14.71 -20.48
N ILE A 758 -22.88 -14.65 -21.57
CA ILE A 758 -23.26 -15.84 -22.33
C ILE A 758 -22.27 -16.02 -23.49
N TYR A 759 -21.61 -17.17 -23.54
CA TYR A 759 -20.70 -17.52 -24.62
C TYR A 759 -20.93 -18.95 -25.10
N ASN A 760 -21.08 -19.13 -26.42
CA ASN A 760 -21.37 -20.42 -27.05
C ASN A 760 -22.53 -21.20 -26.39
N GLY A 761 -23.59 -20.48 -25.99
CA GLY A 761 -24.78 -21.06 -25.36
C GLY A 761 -24.63 -21.41 -23.87
N THR A 762 -23.44 -21.19 -23.28
CA THR A 762 -23.19 -21.38 -21.85
C THR A 762 -23.19 -20.03 -21.14
N THR A 763 -23.91 -19.94 -20.03
CA THR A 763 -23.89 -18.75 -19.16
C THR A 763 -22.78 -18.87 -18.11
N TYR A 764 -21.88 -17.90 -18.09
CA TYR A 764 -20.80 -17.77 -17.12
C TYR A 764 -21.21 -16.74 -16.08
N LYS A 765 -21.42 -17.21 -14.86
CA LYS A 765 -21.87 -16.37 -13.76
C LYS A 765 -20.72 -15.94 -12.87
N ILE A 766 -20.77 -14.70 -12.40
CA ILE A 766 -20.00 -14.26 -11.24
C ILE A 766 -20.62 -14.92 -10.00
N THR A 767 -19.80 -15.40 -9.05
CA THR A 767 -20.27 -16.07 -7.83
C THR A 767 -19.77 -15.40 -6.54
N ASN A 768 -20.60 -15.39 -5.50
CA ASN A 768 -20.23 -14.92 -4.16
C ASN A 768 -19.68 -13.48 -4.14
N LEU A 769 -20.50 -12.54 -4.61
CA LEU A 769 -20.21 -11.11 -4.61
C LEU A 769 -20.86 -10.45 -3.40
N ALA A 770 -20.08 -9.75 -2.58
CA ALA A 770 -20.56 -9.11 -1.36
C ALA A 770 -20.30 -7.60 -1.34
N PHE A 771 -21.34 -6.83 -1.01
CA PHE A 771 -21.26 -5.41 -0.68
C PHE A 771 -21.69 -5.25 0.78
N THR A 772 -20.80 -4.70 1.61
CA THR A 772 -21.05 -4.46 3.03
C THR A 772 -20.72 -3.01 3.34
N ASN A 773 -21.66 -2.25 3.90
CA ASN A 773 -21.49 -0.83 4.24
C ASN A 773 -21.01 0.02 3.06
N THR A 774 -21.55 -0.20 1.86
CA THR A 774 -21.24 0.62 0.69
C THR A 774 -22.25 1.75 0.54
N ASN A 775 -21.77 2.99 0.57
CA ASN A 775 -22.58 4.21 0.53
C ASN A 775 -22.22 5.05 -0.69
N VAL A 776 -23.04 5.02 -1.73
CA VAL A 776 -22.72 5.71 -3.00
C VAL A 776 -23.78 6.76 -3.31
N LEU A 777 -23.32 7.99 -3.55
CA LEU A 777 -24.14 9.08 -4.08
C LEU A 777 -23.97 9.12 -5.60
N PHE A 778 -25.04 8.81 -6.33
CA PHE A 778 -25.06 8.88 -7.79
C PHE A 778 -25.59 10.25 -8.23
N GLU A 779 -25.00 10.86 -9.25
CA GLU A 779 -25.48 12.17 -9.71
C GLU A 779 -26.89 12.11 -10.33
N GLY A 780 -27.28 11.03 -11.01
CA GLY A 780 -28.63 10.84 -11.59
C GLY A 780 -28.92 11.69 -12.82
N GLY A 781 -30.20 12.03 -13.01
CA GLY A 781 -30.65 13.01 -14.01
C GLY A 781 -31.19 12.45 -15.32
N ARG A 782 -31.37 11.13 -15.49
CA ARG A 782 -31.95 10.59 -16.73
C ARG A 782 -33.45 10.76 -16.78
N THR A 783 -33.95 11.10 -17.97
CA THR A 783 -35.37 11.35 -18.27
C THR A 783 -36.03 10.24 -19.07
N SER A 784 -35.26 9.23 -19.49
CA SER A 784 -35.73 8.03 -20.17
C SER A 784 -35.06 6.79 -19.61
N VAL A 785 -35.76 5.64 -19.69
CA VAL A 785 -35.19 4.33 -19.34
C VAL A 785 -34.63 3.68 -20.62
N PRO A 786 -33.32 3.43 -20.71
CA PRO A 786 -32.72 2.69 -21.82
C PRO A 786 -33.24 1.25 -21.92
N GLY A 787 -33.09 0.65 -23.10
CA GLY A 787 -33.38 -0.77 -23.29
C GLY A 787 -32.36 -1.68 -22.59
N THR A 788 -32.64 -2.98 -22.56
CA THR A 788 -31.71 -3.98 -22.01
C THR A 788 -30.37 -3.95 -22.77
N PRO A 789 -29.23 -3.81 -22.07
CA PRO A 789 -27.91 -3.91 -22.68
C PRO A 789 -27.73 -5.24 -23.43
N PRO A 790 -27.06 -5.26 -24.60
CA PRO A 790 -26.75 -6.50 -25.29
C PRO A 790 -25.73 -7.35 -24.51
N GLU A 791 -25.53 -8.60 -24.92
CA GLU A 791 -24.31 -9.33 -24.55
C GLU A 791 -23.10 -8.63 -25.19
N ALA A 792 -21.93 -8.74 -24.55
CA ALA A 792 -20.73 -8.13 -25.08
C ALA A 792 -20.35 -8.77 -26.43
N THR A 793 -19.93 -7.94 -27.38
CA THR A 793 -19.48 -8.43 -28.68
C THR A 793 -17.99 -8.75 -28.65
N PRO A 794 -17.52 -9.81 -29.36
CA PRO A 794 -16.09 -10.07 -29.49
C PRO A 794 -15.35 -8.83 -30.02
N GLY A 795 -14.24 -8.46 -29.36
CA GLY A 795 -13.43 -7.29 -29.68
C GLY A 795 -13.89 -5.93 -29.10
N GLN A 796 -15.07 -5.83 -28.50
CA GLN A 796 -15.57 -4.59 -27.88
C GLN A 796 -14.78 -4.17 -26.61
N TYR A 797 -14.04 -3.07 -26.65
CA TYR A 797 -13.23 -2.65 -25.51
C TYR A 797 -14.08 -2.49 -24.21
N PRO A 798 -13.66 -3.10 -23.09
CA PRO A 798 -14.43 -3.09 -21.85
C PRO A 798 -14.07 -1.87 -21.01
N GLU A 799 -15.06 -0.99 -20.84
CA GLU A 799 -15.01 0.09 -19.87
C GLU A 799 -16.41 0.20 -19.26
N SER A 800 -16.53 0.89 -18.12
CA SER A 800 -17.81 1.01 -17.41
C SER A 800 -18.94 1.63 -18.27
N ASN A 801 -18.60 2.35 -19.32
CA ASN A 801 -19.51 2.99 -20.27
C ASN A 801 -19.84 2.14 -21.52
N MET A 802 -19.31 0.92 -21.65
CA MET A 802 -19.30 0.16 -22.91
C MET A 802 -20.69 -0.13 -23.52
N PHE A 803 -21.77 -0.08 -22.71
CA PHE A 803 -23.15 -0.33 -23.16
C PHE A 803 -23.99 0.94 -23.25
N GLY A 804 -23.40 2.12 -23.10
CA GLY A 804 -24.19 3.34 -23.03
C GLY A 804 -24.97 3.44 -21.71
N ASP A 805 -26.08 4.18 -21.73
CA ASP A 805 -26.91 4.39 -20.53
C ASP A 805 -27.51 3.04 -20.11
N LEU A 806 -27.31 2.69 -18.85
CA LEU A 806 -27.83 1.45 -18.29
C LEU A 806 -29.27 1.67 -17.79
N PRO A 807 -30.12 0.61 -17.80
CA PRO A 807 -31.50 0.68 -17.32
C PRO A 807 -31.69 1.17 -15.88
N PRO A 808 -30.80 0.85 -14.91
CA PRO A 808 -30.84 1.42 -13.57
C PRO A 808 -29.96 2.67 -13.44
N TRP A 809 -30.21 3.47 -12.40
CA TRP A 809 -29.31 4.56 -12.02
C TRP A 809 -28.18 4.14 -11.07
N ALA A 810 -28.33 3.05 -10.30
CA ALA A 810 -27.28 2.57 -9.38
C ALA A 810 -26.62 1.26 -9.82
N TYR A 811 -27.36 0.16 -9.93
CA TYR A 811 -26.75 -1.16 -10.15
C TYR A 811 -27.47 -1.95 -11.25
N TYR A 812 -26.71 -2.34 -12.28
CA TYR A 812 -27.12 -3.34 -13.25
C TYR A 812 -26.42 -4.65 -12.97
N LEU A 813 -27.18 -5.67 -12.56
CA LEU A 813 -26.66 -7.01 -12.26
C LEU A 813 -27.12 -8.01 -13.32
N ARG A 814 -26.19 -8.67 -14.00
CA ARG A 814 -26.51 -9.69 -15.00
C ARG A 814 -25.63 -10.94 -14.87
N HIS A 815 -26.22 -12.13 -14.98
CA HIS A 815 -25.49 -13.41 -14.87
C HIS A 815 -24.67 -13.49 -13.58
N VAL A 816 -25.34 -13.43 -12.43
CA VAL A 816 -24.68 -13.48 -11.11
C VAL A 816 -25.38 -14.50 -10.21
N ASN A 817 -24.61 -15.22 -9.40
CA ASN A 817 -25.13 -16.18 -8.42
C ASN A 817 -24.52 -15.92 -7.04
N GLY A 818 -25.35 -15.48 -6.09
CA GLY A 818 -24.92 -15.13 -4.74
C GLY A 818 -24.41 -13.69 -4.69
N VAL A 819 -25.33 -12.73 -4.61
CA VAL A 819 -25.00 -11.30 -4.36
C VAL A 819 -25.60 -10.91 -3.04
N THR A 820 -24.82 -10.31 -2.15
CA THR A 820 -25.30 -9.80 -0.87
C THR A 820 -25.05 -8.31 -0.76
N PHE A 821 -26.08 -7.56 -0.39
CA PHE A 821 -25.98 -6.17 0.09
C PHE A 821 -26.33 -6.14 1.57
N SER A 822 -25.40 -5.68 2.40
CA SER A 822 -25.58 -5.53 3.85
C SER A 822 -25.17 -4.12 4.28
N GLY A 823 -26.06 -3.38 4.95
CA GLY A 823 -25.76 -2.01 5.40
C GLY A 823 -25.44 -1.01 4.27
N CYS A 824 -25.87 -1.29 3.04
CA CYS A 824 -25.59 -0.45 1.87
C CYS A 824 -26.62 0.67 1.71
N SER A 825 -26.18 1.82 1.16
CA SER A 825 -27.05 2.95 0.88
C SER A 825 -26.67 3.65 -0.43
N SER A 826 -27.56 3.59 -1.41
CA SER A 826 -27.43 4.33 -2.67
C SER A 826 -28.43 5.48 -2.72
N THR A 827 -27.93 6.68 -3.01
CA THR A 827 -28.72 7.94 -3.07
C THR A 827 -28.48 8.67 -4.39
N LEU A 828 -29.34 9.65 -4.69
CA LEU A 828 -29.29 10.45 -5.92
C LEU A 828 -29.13 11.94 -5.60
N VAL A 829 -28.34 12.64 -6.40
CA VAL A 829 -28.32 14.12 -6.42
C VAL A 829 -29.52 14.65 -7.20
N ASN A 830 -29.69 14.18 -8.43
CA ASN A 830 -30.77 14.60 -9.33
C ASN A 830 -31.82 13.50 -9.46
N SER A 831 -33.09 13.91 -9.65
CA SER A 831 -34.17 12.97 -9.95
C SER A 831 -33.85 12.18 -11.23
N ASP A 832 -34.08 10.87 -11.20
CA ASP A 832 -33.82 9.95 -12.30
C ASP A 832 -35.04 9.04 -12.49
N VAL A 833 -35.48 8.85 -13.74
CA VAL A 833 -36.67 8.02 -14.04
C VAL A 833 -36.40 6.52 -13.95
N ARG A 834 -35.13 6.12 -13.92
CA ARG A 834 -34.71 4.72 -13.85
C ARG A 834 -34.95 4.14 -12.46
N SER A 835 -35.00 2.82 -12.34
CA SER A 835 -35.02 2.16 -11.03
C SER A 835 -33.61 2.12 -10.42
N LYS A 836 -33.52 1.95 -9.10
CA LYS A 836 -32.22 1.81 -8.40
C LYS A 836 -31.44 0.59 -8.90
N LEU A 837 -32.13 -0.53 -8.98
CA LEU A 837 -31.57 -1.84 -9.30
C LEU A 837 -32.34 -2.44 -10.47
N VAL A 838 -31.60 -2.99 -11.43
CA VAL A 838 -32.14 -3.86 -12.48
C VAL A 838 -31.31 -5.14 -12.50
N THR A 839 -32.00 -6.29 -12.53
CA THR A 839 -31.37 -7.61 -12.55
C THR A 839 -31.80 -8.41 -13.76
N SER A 840 -30.90 -9.26 -14.27
CA SER A 840 -31.18 -10.24 -15.32
C SER A 840 -30.39 -11.53 -15.05
N ASP A 841 -31.08 -12.67 -14.94
CA ASP A 841 -30.44 -13.96 -14.63
C ASP A 841 -29.58 -13.94 -13.34
N VAL A 842 -30.14 -13.35 -12.28
CA VAL A 842 -29.52 -13.28 -10.95
C VAL A 842 -30.17 -14.29 -10.01
N THR A 843 -29.36 -15.10 -9.32
CA THR A 843 -29.81 -16.05 -8.28
C THR A 843 -29.12 -15.74 -6.95
N GLY A 844 -29.77 -16.04 -5.82
CA GLY A 844 -29.17 -15.82 -4.49
C GLY A 844 -28.90 -14.35 -4.14
N LEU A 845 -29.73 -13.42 -4.61
CA LEU A 845 -29.69 -12.02 -4.21
C LEU A 845 -30.25 -11.86 -2.79
N VAL A 846 -29.48 -11.26 -1.88
CA VAL A 846 -29.87 -10.94 -0.51
C VAL A 846 -29.65 -9.46 -0.24
N GLY A 847 -30.67 -8.78 0.28
CA GLY A 847 -30.62 -7.34 0.58
C GLY A 847 -30.82 -6.45 -0.66
N THR A 848 -30.62 -5.15 -0.49
CA THR A 848 -30.75 -4.12 -1.54
C THR A 848 -29.65 -3.06 -1.40
N PRO A 849 -29.18 -2.47 -2.52
CA PRO A 849 -28.18 -1.41 -2.53
C PRO A 849 -28.68 -0.03 -2.07
#